data_AF-A0A2K4W8D9-F1
#
_entry.id   AF-A0A2K4W8D9-F1
#
_cell.length_a   1.000
_cell.length_b   1.000
_cell.length_c   1.000
_cell.angle_alpha   90.00
_cell.angle_beta   90.00
_cell.angle_gamma   90.00
#
_symmetry.space_group_name_H-M   'P 1'
#
loop_
_entity.id
_entity.type
_entity.pdbx_description
1 polymer ?
#
loop_
_entity_poly.entity_id
_entity_poly.type
_entity_poly.pdbx_seq_one_letter_code
_entity_poly.pdbx_strand_id
1 'polypeptide(L)'
;MSNSHEDESIWRLLFELVRILLGVGGSLLILVGPAVLMTLSPPWWGAIAVIGGAALTGLCSAMKWLRLADNLSVVTSSALLGLALSLGLALPNYWNVLAALVTFVGGLVLIGMWERKLGFVSRADRIAPQSHGSGPSAWGGQQPQTTPEGEPIRTFNMSEIAMGGPVYFSYLFPDGVLLQDIGASALFSSDGRYFAATVPSRQQWGLIILDRQERRVYRCANDFFWELDEFTETDLRGRVSPLVDNRASSFNLAELLKTAQAVDLIPVADLWLEPDSMPDNLAEPHIEHIGPQTRHRIDGSLRMPDRLRNLEQPLEGLHHPIYQLSLDGRETDLLFHADSAVVWRADGKALCIVARRVNEETARYWTWQPDTGWQALTTPWVFSSRETSLNWDTPLALDNHHLRIEGYLAFEIPDRGRYGYSLNCIHGDFDIQTGHDARGRAQSAERKLTPLQLVTPLAREGADERERGLSDIESEPLLGNLRARLSWQRDNSDDLGGYRCRIGDWALPGLWLLDHRVSDCTRYLALIPFADHPASAAKVVVVDTLKRQCLDSPPMNVVNVLDFREGKLLVTRVAGRLKEDSTSTPLQRFDLPAPPVGKAAGFCTYREGSKPYYQTVELAVEDTGMRLLPKWRTVRTPQAVNADGDFVQPAPDGSDAAWFFGFETEYAESSWLRSGSGRLGGHLLTASGCALKDLAPSASWSPDARYLALTRMNADMPNTWEVLLLDVEQRTLRTWPYSPGNRPQFEQFDSARLEVRAFESDYEASDSTDQGRVAALKLKALLALPAIALVEQDGLWLMPGQEGDAALWRMLDRSPLACSS
;
A
#
# COMPACT_ATOMS: atom_id res chain seq x y z
N MET A 1 30.76 1.92 35.23
CA MET A 1 30.34 0.55 35.60
C MET A 1 29.06 0.25 34.84
N SER A 2 29.14 -0.37 33.65
CA SER A 2 27.97 -0.74 32.84
C SER A 2 28.34 -1.78 31.76
N ASN A 3 29.16 -2.78 32.12
CA ASN A 3 29.54 -3.87 31.18
C ASN A 3 29.29 -5.27 31.75
N SER A 4 28.72 -5.42 32.96
CA SER A 4 28.60 -6.75 33.59
C SER A 4 27.29 -7.49 33.32
N HIS A 5 26.27 -6.83 32.74
CA HIS A 5 24.96 -7.46 32.49
C HIS A 5 24.82 -8.06 31.08
N GLU A 6 25.57 -7.59 30.08
CA GLU A 6 25.54 -8.18 28.73
C GLU A 6 26.31 -9.50 28.64
N ASP A 7 27.44 -9.62 29.34
CA ASP A 7 28.24 -10.86 29.31
C ASP A 7 27.50 -12.06 29.95
N GLU A 8 26.72 -11.85 31.01
CA GLU A 8 25.95 -12.92 31.68
C GLU A 8 24.81 -13.47 30.81
N SER A 9 24.25 -12.63 29.93
CA SER A 9 23.20 -12.99 28.96
C SER A 9 23.74 -13.89 27.84
N ILE A 10 24.91 -13.56 27.29
CA ILE A 10 25.53 -14.28 26.18
C ILE A 10 25.94 -15.69 26.61
N TRP A 11 26.52 -15.86 27.80
CA TRP A 11 26.91 -17.18 28.29
C TRP A 11 25.71 -18.09 28.61
N ARG A 12 24.58 -17.53 29.05
CA ARG A 12 23.32 -18.28 29.22
C ARG A 12 22.75 -18.76 27.89
N LEU A 13 22.74 -17.89 26.88
CA LEU A 13 22.29 -18.23 25.53
C LEU A 13 23.18 -19.31 24.90
N LEU A 14 24.50 -19.22 25.06
CA LEU A 14 25.44 -20.22 24.55
C LEU A 14 25.27 -21.58 25.24
N PHE A 15 24.99 -21.59 26.54
CA PHE A 15 24.76 -22.83 27.30
C PHE A 15 23.43 -23.51 26.92
N GLU A 16 22.35 -22.74 26.74
CA GLU A 16 21.08 -23.29 26.23
C GLU A 16 21.21 -23.77 24.78
N LEU A 17 21.95 -23.06 23.93
CA LEU A 17 22.19 -23.48 22.54
C LEU A 17 22.95 -24.82 22.50
N VAL A 18 23.99 -24.99 23.32
CA VAL A 18 24.74 -26.25 23.42
C VAL A 18 23.87 -27.37 23.99
N ARG A 19 23.01 -27.08 24.98
CA ARG A 19 22.06 -28.05 25.53
C ARG A 19 21.03 -28.49 24.49
N ILE A 20 20.51 -27.57 23.69
CA ILE A 20 19.59 -27.86 22.61
C ILE A 20 20.29 -28.65 21.51
N LEU A 21 21.51 -28.29 21.11
CA LEU A 21 22.28 -29.01 20.10
C LEU A 21 22.64 -30.44 20.55
N LEU A 22 23.00 -30.63 21.82
CA LEU A 22 23.22 -31.97 22.38
C LEU A 22 21.92 -32.77 22.50
N GLY A 23 20.81 -32.11 22.86
CA GLY A 23 19.48 -32.71 22.92
C GLY A 23 19.00 -33.17 21.53
N VAL A 24 19.07 -32.29 20.54
CA VAL A 24 18.71 -32.56 19.14
C VAL A 24 19.64 -33.60 18.53
N GLY A 25 20.96 -33.47 18.73
CA GLY A 25 21.95 -34.45 18.26
C GLY A 25 21.73 -35.84 18.87
N GLY A 26 21.41 -35.90 20.16
CA GLY A 26 21.05 -37.15 20.86
C GLY A 26 19.75 -37.76 20.33
N SER A 27 18.71 -36.95 20.12
CA SER A 27 17.45 -37.40 19.52
C SER A 27 17.63 -37.89 18.09
N LEU A 28 18.49 -37.23 17.29
CA LEU A 28 18.81 -37.65 15.93
C LEU A 28 19.58 -38.97 15.91
N LEU A 29 20.52 -39.18 16.85
CA LEU A 29 21.24 -40.45 17.00
C LEU A 29 20.31 -41.60 17.38
N ILE A 30 19.33 -41.36 18.25
CA ILE A 30 18.33 -42.36 18.64
C ILE A 30 17.37 -42.68 17.50
N LEU A 31 17.04 -41.70 16.64
CA LEU A 31 16.11 -41.89 15.52
C LEU A 31 16.78 -42.44 14.26
N VAL A 32 18.03 -42.07 13.97
CA VAL A 32 18.73 -42.41 12.72
C VAL A 32 19.72 -43.57 12.92
N GLY A 33 20.33 -43.67 14.11
CA GLY A 33 21.33 -44.69 14.42
C GLY A 33 20.83 -46.13 14.23
N PRO A 34 19.66 -46.52 14.80
CA PRO A 34 19.12 -47.87 14.62
C PRO A 34 18.76 -48.17 13.16
N ALA A 35 18.19 -47.21 12.44
CA ALA A 35 17.89 -47.35 11.01
C ALA A 35 19.15 -47.61 10.18
N VAL A 36 20.22 -46.84 10.39
CA VAL A 36 21.49 -47.02 9.67
C VAL A 36 22.14 -48.37 10.02
N LEU A 37 22.19 -48.72 11.30
CA LEU A 37 22.81 -49.96 11.76
C LEU A 37 22.08 -51.20 11.21
N MET A 38 20.75 -51.17 11.15
CA MET A 38 19.96 -52.25 10.55
C MET A 38 20.03 -52.27 9.03
N THR A 39 20.15 -51.12 8.37
CA THR A 39 20.33 -51.05 6.90
C THR A 39 21.63 -51.72 6.45
N LEU A 40 22.70 -51.55 7.23
CA LEU A 40 24.02 -52.13 6.95
C LEU A 40 24.17 -53.59 7.40
N SER A 41 23.19 -54.11 8.14
CA SER A 41 23.21 -55.48 8.66
C SER A 41 22.38 -56.43 7.78
N PRO A 42 22.63 -57.75 7.82
CA PRO A 42 21.79 -58.72 7.13
C PRO A 42 20.31 -58.62 7.56
N PRO A 43 19.32 -58.80 6.66
CA PRO A 43 17.91 -58.57 6.98
C PRO A 43 17.37 -59.39 8.16
N TRP A 44 17.91 -60.60 8.38
CA TRP A 44 17.50 -61.43 9.51
C TRP A 44 17.94 -60.86 10.87
N TRP A 45 19.02 -60.06 10.94
CA TRP A 45 19.37 -59.31 12.16
C TRP A 45 18.37 -58.20 12.43
N GLY A 46 17.93 -57.48 11.39
CA GLY A 46 16.89 -56.46 11.51
C GLY A 46 15.56 -57.05 11.98
N ALA A 47 15.18 -58.22 11.48
CA ALA A 47 13.97 -58.92 11.93
C ALA A 47 14.05 -59.32 13.41
N ILE A 48 15.20 -59.87 13.86
CA ILE A 48 15.43 -60.20 15.27
C ILE A 48 15.40 -58.93 16.14
N ALA A 49 16.00 -57.82 15.69
CA ALA A 49 16.03 -56.56 16.43
C ALA A 49 14.62 -55.95 16.59
N VAL A 50 13.81 -55.97 15.54
CA VAL A 50 12.43 -55.45 15.58
C VAL A 50 11.54 -56.32 16.47
N ILE A 51 11.62 -57.65 16.35
CA ILE A 51 10.85 -58.58 17.20
C ILE A 51 11.29 -58.49 18.66
N GLY A 52 12.60 -58.44 18.90
CA GLY A 52 13.18 -58.25 20.23
C GLY A 52 12.78 -56.92 20.85
N GLY A 53 12.82 -55.83 20.07
CA GLY A 53 12.37 -54.50 20.46
C GLY A 53 10.89 -54.49 20.86
N ALA A 54 10.01 -55.07 20.03
CA ALA A 54 8.59 -55.20 20.34
C ALA A 54 8.32 -56.05 21.60
N ALA A 55 9.08 -57.12 21.83
CA ALA A 55 8.99 -57.94 23.03
C ALA A 55 9.47 -57.20 24.29
N LEU A 56 10.57 -56.45 24.19
CA LEU A 56 11.09 -55.58 25.25
C LEU A 56 10.10 -54.45 25.59
N THR A 57 9.47 -53.83 24.58
CA THR A 57 8.39 -52.84 24.78
C THR A 57 7.22 -53.47 25.55
N GLY A 58 6.83 -54.70 25.22
CA GLY A 58 5.81 -55.46 25.95
C GLY A 58 6.19 -55.78 27.40
N LEU A 59 7.42 -56.20 27.65
CA LEU A 59 7.96 -56.46 28.99
C LEU A 59 8.04 -55.18 29.84
N CYS A 60 8.49 -54.07 29.25
CA CYS A 60 8.55 -52.77 29.93
C CYS A 60 7.15 -52.22 30.24
N SER A 61 6.19 -52.44 29.34
CA SER A 61 4.78 -52.13 29.58
C SER A 61 4.21 -52.94 30.74
N ALA A 62 4.47 -54.25 30.78
CA ALA A 62 4.04 -55.13 31.87
C ALA A 62 4.63 -54.73 33.23
N MET A 63 5.86 -54.19 33.26
CA MET A 63 6.50 -53.63 34.45
C MET A 63 6.10 -52.17 34.76
N LYS A 64 5.15 -51.59 34.02
CA LYS A 64 4.67 -50.20 34.12
C LYS A 64 5.72 -49.12 33.88
N TRP A 65 6.81 -49.42 33.18
CA TRP A 65 7.85 -48.46 32.79
C TRP A 65 7.49 -47.79 31.47
N LEU A 66 6.40 -47.02 31.48
CA LEU A 66 5.74 -46.53 30.26
C LEU A 66 6.62 -45.61 29.41
N ARG A 67 7.42 -44.72 30.02
CA ARG A 67 8.36 -43.85 29.29
C ARG A 67 9.48 -44.62 28.60
N LEU A 68 9.96 -45.69 29.23
CA LEU A 68 11.01 -46.54 28.64
C LEU A 68 10.45 -47.32 27.47
N ALA A 69 9.22 -47.83 27.60
CA ALA A 69 8.53 -48.56 26.55
C ALA A 69 8.20 -47.67 25.33
N ASP A 70 7.81 -46.41 25.55
CA ASP A 70 7.57 -45.42 24.49
C ASP A 70 8.85 -45.14 23.69
N ASN A 71 9.96 -44.86 24.39
CA ASN A 71 11.26 -44.66 23.76
C ASN A 71 11.76 -45.93 23.01
N LEU A 72 11.54 -47.12 23.58
CA LEU A 72 11.85 -48.39 22.93
C LEU A 72 11.02 -48.61 21.65
N SER A 73 9.78 -48.14 21.63
CA SER A 73 8.93 -48.24 20.44
C SER A 73 9.39 -47.32 19.30
N VAL A 74 9.83 -46.11 19.63
CA VAL A 74 10.46 -45.19 18.66
C VAL A 74 11.74 -45.80 18.07
N VAL A 75 12.59 -46.40 18.91
CA VAL A 75 13.80 -47.10 18.48
C VAL A 75 13.46 -48.33 17.62
N THR A 76 12.41 -49.07 17.97
CA THR A 76 11.95 -50.24 17.22
C THR A 76 11.41 -49.85 15.84
N SER A 77 10.68 -48.73 15.75
CA SER A 77 10.18 -48.17 14.48
C SER A 77 11.31 -47.66 13.58
N SER A 78 12.35 -47.06 14.16
CA SER A 78 13.58 -46.71 13.44
C SER A 78 14.32 -47.94 12.93
N ALA A 79 14.48 -48.98 13.76
CA ALA A 79 15.08 -50.25 13.36
C ALA A 79 14.29 -50.94 12.23
N LEU A 80 12.96 -50.81 12.23
CA LEU A 80 12.09 -51.30 11.16
C LEU A 80 12.33 -50.61 9.82
N LEU A 81 12.57 -49.29 9.81
CA LEU A 81 12.97 -48.57 8.60
C LEU A 81 14.28 -49.14 8.05
N GLY A 82 15.25 -49.40 8.93
CA GLY A 82 16.53 -50.01 8.52
C GLY A 82 16.39 -51.45 8.02
N LEU A 83 15.52 -52.26 8.64
CA LEU A 83 15.16 -53.59 8.16
C LEU A 83 14.54 -53.53 6.75
N ALA A 84 13.59 -52.61 6.53
CA ALA A 84 12.93 -52.45 5.24
C ALA A 84 13.92 -52.11 4.13
N LEU A 85 14.87 -51.21 4.41
CA LEU A 85 15.93 -50.84 3.47
C LEU A 85 16.94 -51.99 3.25
N SER A 86 17.37 -52.68 4.31
CA SER A 86 18.26 -53.86 4.20
C SER A 86 17.61 -54.98 3.36
N LEU A 87 16.33 -55.26 3.58
CA LEU A 87 15.57 -56.24 2.82
C LEU A 87 15.40 -55.82 1.35
N GLY A 88 15.15 -54.53 1.10
CA GLY A 88 15.12 -53.96 -0.24
C GLY A 88 16.45 -54.14 -0.97
N LEU A 89 17.58 -53.86 -0.30
CA LEU A 89 18.93 -54.02 -0.86
C LEU A 89 19.32 -55.48 -1.12
N ALA A 90 18.77 -56.43 -0.35
CA ALA A 90 19.04 -57.85 -0.50
C ALA A 90 18.25 -58.53 -1.64
N LEU A 91 17.24 -57.87 -2.20
CA LEU A 91 16.35 -58.43 -3.23
C LEU A 91 16.66 -57.84 -4.63
N PRO A 92 16.45 -58.61 -5.72
CA PRO A 92 16.65 -58.11 -7.09
C PRO A 92 15.76 -56.91 -7.45
N ASN A 93 16.23 -56.07 -8.38
CA ASN A 93 15.67 -54.73 -8.72
C ASN A 93 14.16 -54.64 -9.00
N TYR A 94 13.47 -55.74 -9.34
CA TYR A 94 12.02 -55.70 -9.57
C TYR A 94 11.18 -55.81 -8.28
N TRP A 95 11.75 -56.34 -7.19
CA TRP A 95 11.01 -56.56 -5.93
C TRP A 95 11.52 -55.71 -4.76
N ASN A 96 12.67 -55.05 -4.91
CA ASN A 96 13.33 -54.30 -3.83
C ASN A 96 12.46 -53.20 -3.19
N VAL A 97 11.88 -52.31 -4.01
CA VAL A 97 11.06 -51.18 -3.53
C VAL A 97 9.76 -51.68 -2.93
N LEU A 98 9.10 -52.65 -3.58
CA LEU A 98 7.84 -53.20 -3.11
C LEU A 98 8.02 -53.96 -1.78
N ALA A 99 9.06 -54.78 -1.65
CA ALA A 99 9.34 -55.51 -0.42
C ALA A 99 9.72 -54.56 0.73
N ALA A 100 10.51 -53.52 0.46
CA ALA A 100 10.84 -52.49 1.45
C ALA A 100 9.58 -51.74 1.91
N LEU A 101 8.74 -51.30 0.98
CA LEU A 101 7.50 -50.56 1.27
C LEU A 101 6.52 -51.41 2.08
N VAL A 102 6.27 -52.67 1.65
CA VAL A 102 5.35 -53.58 2.35
C VAL A 102 5.88 -53.92 3.75
N THR A 103 7.19 -54.13 3.91
CA THR A 103 7.80 -54.41 5.22
C THR A 103 7.71 -53.21 6.15
N PHE A 104 7.96 -52.00 5.65
CA PHE A 104 7.88 -50.79 6.46
C PHE A 104 6.43 -50.47 6.85
N VAL A 105 5.52 -50.42 5.89
CA VAL A 105 4.11 -50.09 6.15
C VAL A 105 3.44 -51.19 6.98
N GLY A 106 3.63 -52.46 6.61
CA GLY A 106 3.09 -53.59 7.35
C GLY A 106 3.66 -53.70 8.76
N GLY A 107 4.96 -53.44 8.92
CA GLY A 107 5.60 -53.42 10.23
C GLY A 107 5.11 -52.29 11.13
N LEU A 108 4.92 -51.07 10.60
CA LEU A 108 4.38 -49.94 11.37
C LEU A 108 2.94 -50.19 11.81
N VAL A 109 2.12 -50.82 10.96
CA VAL A 109 0.75 -51.23 11.33
C VAL A 109 0.79 -52.25 12.47
N LEU A 110 1.68 -53.24 12.40
CA LEU A 110 1.80 -54.25 13.47
C LEU A 110 2.34 -53.66 14.78
N ILE A 111 3.31 -52.74 14.72
CA ILE A 111 3.80 -52.00 15.89
C ILE A 111 2.67 -51.17 16.49
N GLY A 112 1.93 -50.41 15.68
CA GLY A 112 0.79 -49.61 16.15
C GLY A 112 -0.36 -50.45 16.75
N MET A 113 -0.64 -51.63 16.19
CA MET A 113 -1.60 -52.58 16.79
C MET A 113 -1.10 -53.13 18.13
N TRP A 114 0.21 -53.39 18.24
CA TRP A 114 0.84 -53.87 19.46
C TRP A 114 0.85 -52.81 20.56
N GLU A 115 1.16 -51.56 20.23
CA GLU A 115 1.10 -50.40 21.13
C GLU A 115 -0.32 -50.18 21.67
N ARG A 116 -1.34 -50.23 20.82
CA ARG A 116 -2.76 -50.15 21.24
C ARG A 116 -3.13 -51.28 22.19
N LYS A 117 -2.70 -52.51 21.90
CA LYS A 117 -2.96 -53.66 22.78
C LYS A 117 -2.27 -53.52 24.15
N LEU A 118 -1.11 -52.87 24.18
CA LEU A 118 -0.34 -52.59 25.40
C LEU A 118 -0.81 -51.34 26.16
N GLY A 119 -1.84 -50.63 25.66
CA GLY A 119 -2.44 -49.48 26.34
C GLY A 119 -1.62 -48.19 26.22
N PHE A 120 -0.67 -48.11 25.28
CA PHE A 120 0.00 -46.86 24.96
C PHE A 120 -0.95 -45.98 24.14
N VAL A 121 -1.41 -44.88 24.74
CA VAL A 121 -2.19 -43.88 24.02
C VAL A 121 -1.21 -43.15 23.09
N SER A 122 -1.32 -43.41 21.79
CA SER A 122 -0.55 -42.69 20.77
C SER A 122 -0.85 -41.19 20.86
N ARG A 123 0.18 -40.34 20.70
CA ARG A 123 0.00 -38.88 20.57
C ARG A 123 -0.96 -38.49 19.44
N ALA A 124 -1.16 -39.38 18.47
CA ALA A 124 -2.14 -39.27 17.39
C ALA A 124 -3.61 -39.40 17.86
N ASP A 125 -3.89 -40.09 18.96
CA ASP A 125 -5.25 -40.29 19.49
C ASP A 125 -5.73 -39.13 20.40
N ARG A 126 -4.95 -38.05 20.53
CA ARG A 126 -5.49 -36.73 20.96
C ARG A 126 -6.28 -36.03 19.85
N ILE A 127 -6.29 -36.59 18.65
CA ILE A 127 -6.95 -36.04 17.46
C ILE A 127 -8.07 -36.99 17.06
N ALA A 128 -9.16 -36.97 17.83
CA ALA A 128 -10.45 -37.39 17.29
C ALA A 128 -11.18 -36.13 16.80
N PRO A 129 -11.62 -36.06 15.53
CA PRO A 129 -12.52 -35.01 15.11
C PRO A 129 -13.88 -35.30 15.76
N GLN A 130 -14.14 -34.68 16.91
CA GLN A 130 -15.52 -34.50 17.35
C GLN A 130 -16.04 -33.27 16.63
N SER A 131 -17.03 -33.49 15.75
CA SER A 131 -17.80 -32.42 15.13
C SER A 131 -18.63 -31.72 16.21
N HIS A 132 -18.06 -30.68 16.82
CA HIS A 132 -18.77 -29.70 17.62
C HIS A 132 -18.94 -28.42 16.79
N GLY A 133 -20.01 -27.67 17.04
CA GLY A 133 -20.40 -26.52 16.21
C GLY A 133 -19.27 -25.53 16.01
N SER A 134 -19.11 -25.01 14.79
CA SER A 134 -18.18 -23.92 14.50
C SER A 134 -18.61 -22.68 15.25
N GLY A 135 -17.68 -22.06 15.99
CA GLY A 135 -17.94 -20.76 16.60
C GLY A 135 -17.88 -19.61 15.59
N PRO A 136 -17.94 -18.36 16.09
CA PRO A 136 -18.02 -17.16 15.27
C PRO A 136 -16.89 -17.01 14.26
N SER A 137 -17.26 -16.69 13.01
CA SER A 137 -16.31 -16.54 11.92
C SER A 137 -15.36 -15.34 12.10
N ALA A 138 -14.09 -15.55 11.80
CA ALA A 138 -13.07 -14.50 11.77
C ALA A 138 -13.29 -13.46 10.64
N TRP A 139 -14.11 -13.78 9.63
CA TRP A 139 -14.48 -12.89 8.54
C TRP A 139 -15.67 -11.97 8.89
N GLY A 140 -16.19 -12.07 10.12
CA GLY A 140 -17.28 -11.22 10.61
C GLY A 140 -18.68 -11.79 10.41
N GLY A 141 -19.67 -11.03 10.88
CA GLY A 141 -21.10 -11.35 10.76
C GLY A 141 -21.66 -12.23 11.88
N GLN A 142 -20.80 -12.71 12.79
CA GLN A 142 -21.17 -13.56 13.93
C GLN A 142 -20.57 -13.11 15.26
N GLN A 143 -19.94 -11.94 15.29
CA GLN A 143 -19.40 -11.38 16.53
C GLN A 143 -20.52 -11.12 17.55
N PRO A 144 -20.27 -11.28 18.86
CA PRO A 144 -21.28 -11.09 19.89
C PRO A 144 -21.83 -9.66 19.86
N GLN A 145 -23.16 -9.54 19.77
CA GLN A 145 -23.89 -8.27 19.81
C GLN A 145 -24.59 -8.03 21.16
N THR A 146 -24.60 -9.03 22.03
CA THR A 146 -25.18 -8.97 23.37
C THR A 146 -24.28 -9.69 24.35
N THR A 147 -24.27 -9.23 25.60
CA THR A 147 -23.66 -9.97 26.70
C THR A 147 -24.50 -11.21 27.05
N PRO A 148 -23.96 -12.16 27.84
CA PRO A 148 -24.72 -13.30 28.36
C PRO A 148 -25.95 -12.89 29.19
N GLU A 149 -25.91 -11.70 29.78
CA GLU A 149 -27.04 -11.11 30.52
C GLU A 149 -28.12 -10.52 29.60
N GLY A 150 -27.88 -10.47 28.28
CA GLY A 150 -28.81 -9.92 27.28
C GLY A 150 -28.68 -8.40 27.07
N GLU A 151 -27.64 -7.77 27.61
CA GLU A 151 -27.38 -6.35 27.40
C GLU A 151 -26.67 -6.13 26.05
N PRO A 152 -27.00 -5.08 25.30
CA PRO A 152 -26.39 -4.83 23.99
C PRO A 152 -24.90 -4.47 24.10
N ILE A 153 -24.10 -5.02 23.21
CA ILE A 153 -22.69 -4.65 22.98
C ILE A 153 -22.64 -3.81 21.73
N ARG A 154 -22.03 -2.63 21.82
CA ARG A 154 -21.88 -1.76 20.65
C ARG A 154 -20.59 -2.12 19.92
N THR A 155 -20.72 -2.51 18.66
CA THR A 155 -19.59 -2.79 17.76
C THR A 155 -19.46 -1.67 16.71
N PHE A 156 -18.26 -1.15 16.52
CA PHE A 156 -17.96 -0.04 15.58
C PHE A 156 -16.51 -0.10 15.09
N ASN A 157 -16.12 0.78 14.18
CA ASN A 157 -14.78 0.80 13.54
C ASN A 157 -14.41 -0.56 12.91
N MET A 158 -15.34 -1.13 12.13
CA MET A 158 -15.08 -2.36 11.39
C MET A 158 -14.02 -2.13 10.33
N SER A 159 -13.00 -2.98 10.30
CA SER A 159 -11.96 -2.96 9.26
C SER A 159 -11.40 -4.36 9.02
N GLU A 160 -10.57 -4.52 8.00
CA GLU A 160 -9.92 -5.77 7.61
C GLU A 160 -8.39 -5.60 7.58
N ILE A 161 -7.65 -6.65 7.89
CA ILE A 161 -6.17 -6.60 7.93
C ILE A 161 -5.55 -6.52 6.52
N ALA A 162 -6.27 -7.09 5.56
CA ALA A 162 -5.96 -7.10 4.14
C ALA A 162 -7.26 -7.38 3.37
N MET A 163 -7.30 -7.04 2.09
CA MET A 163 -8.49 -7.26 1.26
C MET A 163 -8.97 -8.71 1.31
N GLY A 164 -10.20 -8.91 1.80
CA GLY A 164 -10.82 -10.22 1.96
C GLY A 164 -10.31 -11.05 3.15
N GLY A 165 -9.58 -10.40 4.06
CA GLY A 165 -9.02 -11.02 5.27
C GLY A 165 -9.97 -10.97 6.47
N PRO A 166 -9.51 -11.46 7.64
CA PRO A 166 -10.22 -11.34 8.91
C PRO A 166 -10.53 -9.90 9.27
N VAL A 167 -11.67 -9.72 9.92
CA VAL A 167 -12.15 -8.39 10.33
C VAL A 167 -11.98 -8.18 11.84
N TYR A 168 -11.79 -6.93 12.20
CA TYR A 168 -11.68 -6.47 13.59
C TYR A 168 -12.63 -5.29 13.84
N PHE A 169 -12.97 -5.10 15.12
CA PHE A 169 -13.91 -4.12 15.63
C PHE A 169 -13.39 -3.48 16.92
N SER A 170 -14.00 -2.35 17.27
CA SER A 170 -14.05 -1.87 18.65
C SER A 170 -15.32 -2.39 19.34
N TYR A 171 -15.18 -2.97 20.53
CA TYR A 171 -16.27 -3.48 21.38
C TYR A 171 -16.46 -2.57 22.59
N LEU A 172 -17.62 -1.94 22.68
CA LEU A 172 -18.04 -1.18 23.85
C LEU A 172 -19.11 -1.96 24.62
N PHE A 173 -18.74 -2.44 25.80
CA PHE A 173 -19.60 -3.19 26.70
C PHE A 173 -20.51 -2.26 27.51
N PRO A 174 -21.68 -2.74 27.99
CA PRO A 174 -22.63 -1.94 28.76
C PRO A 174 -22.07 -1.40 30.09
N ASP A 175 -21.10 -2.11 30.67
CA ASP A 175 -20.36 -1.72 31.87
C ASP A 175 -19.30 -0.63 31.63
N GLY A 176 -19.10 -0.22 30.38
CA GLY A 176 -18.17 0.84 29.96
C GLY A 176 -16.79 0.35 29.55
N VAL A 177 -16.52 -0.95 29.56
CA VAL A 177 -15.27 -1.48 29.00
C VAL A 177 -15.24 -1.23 27.49
N LEU A 178 -14.16 -0.63 27.00
CA LEU A 178 -13.90 -0.43 25.58
C LEU A 178 -12.63 -1.19 25.19
N LEU A 179 -12.77 -2.14 24.27
CA LEU A 179 -11.64 -2.83 23.65
C LEU A 179 -11.58 -2.43 22.17
N GLN A 180 -10.39 -2.07 21.68
CA GLN A 180 -10.17 -1.64 20.30
C GLN A 180 -9.36 -2.68 19.53
N ASP A 181 -9.52 -2.70 18.20
CA ASP A 181 -8.78 -3.57 17.28
C ASP A 181 -8.88 -5.07 17.61
N ILE A 182 -10.07 -5.51 18.03
CA ILE A 182 -10.35 -6.88 18.44
C ILE A 182 -11.02 -7.65 17.31
N GLY A 183 -10.56 -8.87 17.05
CA GLY A 183 -11.06 -9.72 15.98
C GLY A 183 -12.52 -10.14 16.16
N ALA A 184 -13.18 -10.41 15.03
CA ALA A 184 -14.57 -10.84 15.00
C ALA A 184 -14.85 -12.20 15.65
N SER A 185 -13.86 -13.08 15.67
CA SER A 185 -13.98 -14.39 16.30
C SER A 185 -13.84 -14.23 17.81
N ALA A 186 -15.00 -14.01 18.44
CA ALA A 186 -15.10 -13.67 19.85
C ALA A 186 -16.31 -14.37 20.49
N LEU A 187 -16.18 -14.77 21.76
CA LEU A 187 -17.29 -15.32 22.53
C LEU A 187 -17.08 -15.17 24.04
N PHE A 188 -18.16 -15.36 24.78
CA PHE A 188 -18.16 -15.38 26.24
C PHE A 188 -17.94 -16.78 26.79
N SER A 189 -17.33 -16.86 27.97
CA SER A 189 -17.33 -18.09 28.76
C SER A 189 -18.76 -18.49 29.15
N SER A 190 -18.99 -19.77 29.41
CA SER A 190 -20.30 -20.31 29.76
C SER A 190 -20.93 -19.69 31.03
N ASP A 191 -20.12 -19.16 31.93
CA ASP A 191 -20.53 -18.42 33.14
C ASP A 191 -20.65 -16.90 32.91
N GLY A 192 -20.32 -16.43 31.71
CA GLY A 192 -20.36 -15.03 31.29
C GLY A 192 -19.32 -14.09 31.90
N ARG A 193 -18.42 -14.61 32.75
CA ARG A 193 -17.37 -13.82 33.40
C ARG A 193 -16.33 -13.31 32.42
N TYR A 194 -15.90 -14.16 31.51
CA TYR A 194 -14.82 -13.86 30.58
C TYR A 194 -15.34 -13.62 29.17
N PHE A 195 -14.69 -12.71 28.47
CA PHE A 195 -14.85 -12.52 27.04
C PHE A 195 -13.51 -12.83 26.37
N ALA A 196 -13.48 -13.73 25.39
CA ALA A 196 -12.28 -14.06 24.63
C ALA A 196 -12.47 -13.67 23.17
N ALA A 197 -11.41 -13.16 22.56
CA ALA A 197 -11.40 -12.82 21.15
C ALA A 197 -10.00 -12.99 20.54
N THR A 198 -9.94 -13.31 19.24
CA THR A 198 -8.67 -13.25 18.51
C THR A 198 -8.26 -11.80 18.28
N VAL A 199 -6.95 -11.56 18.16
CA VAL A 199 -6.38 -10.26 17.76
C VAL A 199 -5.63 -10.50 16.46
N PRO A 200 -6.30 -10.33 15.31
CA PRO A 200 -5.75 -10.76 14.05
C PRO A 200 -4.68 -9.74 13.57
N SER A 201 -3.59 -10.22 12.97
CA SER A 201 -2.51 -9.38 12.44
C SER A 201 -1.80 -10.08 11.27
N ARG A 202 -1.05 -9.32 10.45
CA ARG A 202 -0.34 -9.85 9.28
C ARG A 202 0.80 -10.80 9.62
N GLN A 203 1.42 -10.65 10.79
CA GLN A 203 2.61 -11.40 11.17
C GLN A 203 2.32 -12.46 12.22
N GLN A 204 1.64 -12.09 13.30
CA GLN A 204 1.38 -12.97 14.43
C GLN A 204 -0.04 -12.77 14.94
N TRP A 205 -0.76 -13.87 15.12
CA TRP A 205 -2.08 -13.86 15.73
C TRP A 205 -1.95 -13.67 17.23
N GLY A 206 -2.91 -12.98 17.83
CA GLY A 206 -3.01 -12.82 19.28
C GLY A 206 -4.34 -13.35 19.81
N LEU A 207 -4.40 -13.49 21.13
CA LEU A 207 -5.61 -13.82 21.87
C LEU A 207 -5.73 -12.87 23.05
N ILE A 208 -6.91 -12.27 23.20
CA ILE A 208 -7.26 -11.44 24.35
C ILE A 208 -8.33 -12.15 25.18
N ILE A 209 -8.22 -12.08 26.50
CA ILE A 209 -9.27 -12.51 27.44
C ILE A 209 -9.55 -11.34 28.40
N LEU A 210 -10.76 -10.80 28.35
CA LEU A 210 -11.26 -9.81 29.30
C LEU A 210 -11.93 -10.55 30.46
N ASP A 211 -11.45 -10.34 31.68
CA ASP A 211 -12.19 -10.62 32.91
C ASP A 211 -13.06 -9.39 33.24
N ARG A 212 -14.36 -9.51 33.01
CA ARG A 212 -15.31 -8.39 33.20
C ARG A 212 -15.52 -8.02 34.66
N GLN A 213 -15.37 -8.99 35.57
CA GLN A 213 -15.56 -8.76 37.01
C GLN A 213 -14.39 -7.98 37.59
N GLU A 214 -13.17 -8.36 37.22
CA GLU A 214 -11.93 -7.70 37.67
C GLU A 214 -11.55 -6.50 36.81
N ARG A 215 -12.24 -6.28 35.67
CA ARG A 215 -11.91 -5.27 34.66
C ARG A 215 -10.45 -5.32 34.25
N ARG A 216 -10.02 -6.53 33.93
CA ARG A 216 -8.64 -6.85 33.57
C ARG A 216 -8.59 -7.56 32.25
N VAL A 217 -7.70 -7.09 31.39
CA VAL A 217 -7.41 -7.69 30.10
C VAL A 217 -6.17 -8.57 30.23
N TYR A 218 -6.25 -9.78 29.69
CA TYR A 218 -5.13 -10.70 29.58
C TYR A 218 -4.75 -10.85 28.11
N ARG A 219 -3.58 -10.34 27.75
CA ARG A 219 -3.00 -10.51 26.41
C ARG A 219 -2.16 -11.79 26.38
N CYS A 220 -2.73 -12.83 25.81
CA CYS A 220 -2.13 -14.15 25.73
C CYS A 220 -1.17 -14.20 24.53
N ALA A 221 0.05 -14.71 24.74
CA ALA A 221 0.97 -15.04 23.66
C ALA A 221 0.49 -16.32 22.95
N ASN A 222 -0.52 -16.19 22.10
CA ASN A 222 -1.13 -17.29 21.36
C ASN A 222 -1.17 -16.95 19.86
N ASP A 223 -0.29 -17.58 19.10
CA ASP A 223 -0.25 -17.52 17.63
C ASP A 223 -1.04 -18.67 16.98
N PHE A 224 -1.80 -19.42 17.79
CA PHE A 224 -2.46 -20.65 17.36
C PHE A 224 -3.88 -20.42 16.89
N PHE A 225 -4.69 -19.67 17.64
CA PHE A 225 -6.12 -19.55 17.34
C PHE A 225 -6.40 -18.50 16.26
N TRP A 226 -6.96 -18.99 15.15
CA TRP A 226 -7.55 -18.19 14.08
C TRP A 226 -9.04 -17.92 14.34
N GLU A 227 -9.77 -18.95 14.79
CA GLU A 227 -11.18 -18.85 15.19
C GLU A 227 -11.37 -19.50 16.55
N LEU A 228 -12.30 -18.98 17.34
CA LEU A 228 -12.73 -19.54 18.61
C LEU A 228 -14.06 -20.27 18.43
N ASP A 229 -14.17 -21.46 19.00
CA ASP A 229 -15.32 -22.34 18.84
C ASP A 229 -16.18 -22.42 20.10
N GLU A 230 -15.55 -22.54 21.28
CA GLU A 230 -16.24 -22.74 22.55
C GLU A 230 -15.40 -22.21 23.72
N PHE A 231 -16.05 -21.61 24.71
CA PHE A 231 -15.41 -21.13 25.92
C PHE A 231 -16.22 -21.58 27.13
N THR A 232 -15.65 -22.53 27.86
CA THR A 232 -16.21 -23.05 29.11
C THR A 232 -15.58 -22.33 30.31
N GLU A 233 -16.04 -22.64 31.52
CA GLU A 233 -15.45 -22.12 32.77
C GLU A 233 -13.94 -22.44 32.94
N THR A 234 -13.43 -23.46 32.26
CA THR A 234 -12.06 -23.96 32.47
C THR A 234 -11.21 -24.05 31.21
N ASP A 235 -11.82 -24.15 30.04
CA ASP A 235 -11.13 -24.38 28.77
C ASP A 235 -11.65 -23.45 27.67
N LEU A 236 -10.73 -22.91 26.88
CA LEU A 236 -10.97 -22.19 25.64
C LEU A 236 -10.60 -23.07 24.44
N ARG A 237 -11.53 -23.24 23.51
CA ARG A 237 -11.39 -24.04 22.30
C ARG A 237 -11.50 -23.19 21.05
N GLY A 238 -10.74 -23.57 20.03
CA GLY A 238 -10.74 -22.88 18.74
C GLY A 238 -9.96 -23.67 17.69
N ARG A 239 -9.72 -23.05 16.54
CA ARG A 239 -9.04 -23.64 15.39
C ARG A 239 -7.81 -22.87 14.95
N VAL A 240 -6.84 -23.59 14.40
CA VAL A 240 -5.67 -23.01 13.72
C VAL A 240 -6.06 -22.53 12.33
N SER A 241 -5.32 -21.56 11.77
CA SER A 241 -5.60 -21.02 10.43
C SER A 241 -5.85 -22.13 9.39
N PRO A 242 -6.90 -22.01 8.56
CA PRO A 242 -7.18 -22.98 7.51
C PRO A 242 -6.14 -22.98 6.39
N LEU A 243 -5.31 -21.94 6.31
CA LEU A 243 -4.18 -21.88 5.38
C LEU A 243 -3.05 -22.85 5.76
N VAL A 244 -3.09 -23.41 6.97
CA VAL A 244 -2.08 -24.35 7.48
C VAL A 244 -2.68 -25.73 7.75
N ASP A 245 -3.67 -25.83 8.63
CA ASP A 245 -4.14 -27.13 9.16
C ASP A 245 -5.66 -27.15 9.48
N ASN A 246 -6.28 -25.99 9.76
CA ASN A 246 -7.68 -25.89 10.23
C ASN A 246 -8.03 -26.77 11.46
N ARG A 247 -7.02 -27.23 12.21
CA ARG A 247 -7.21 -28.17 13.31
C ARG A 247 -7.86 -27.51 14.52
N ALA A 248 -8.73 -28.24 15.22
CA ALA A 248 -9.22 -27.83 16.52
C ALA A 248 -8.14 -27.98 17.61
N SER A 249 -8.12 -27.06 18.56
CA SER A 249 -7.22 -27.05 19.72
C SER A 249 -7.98 -26.53 20.95
N SER A 250 -7.51 -26.93 22.14
CA SER A 250 -8.08 -26.55 23.43
C SER A 250 -6.96 -26.15 24.36
N PHE A 251 -7.12 -25.04 25.07
CA PHE A 251 -6.20 -24.60 26.12
C PHE A 251 -6.94 -24.41 27.43
N ASN A 252 -6.26 -24.73 28.52
CA ASN A 252 -6.79 -24.49 29.85
C ASN A 252 -6.71 -22.98 30.19
N LEU A 253 -7.81 -22.42 30.66
CA LEU A 253 -7.92 -21.00 30.99
C LEU A 253 -6.90 -20.57 32.06
N ALA A 254 -6.72 -21.36 33.11
CA ALA A 254 -5.77 -21.00 34.18
C ALA A 254 -4.31 -20.95 33.68
N GLU A 255 -3.96 -21.78 32.70
CA GLU A 255 -2.64 -21.75 32.07
C GLU A 255 -2.48 -20.54 31.14
N LEU A 256 -3.52 -20.20 30.37
CA LEU A 256 -3.55 -18.99 29.53
C LEU A 256 -3.37 -17.73 30.39
N LEU A 257 -4.17 -17.57 31.43
CA LEU A 257 -4.12 -16.39 32.31
C LEU A 257 -2.77 -16.26 33.04
N LYS A 258 -2.13 -17.38 33.39
CA LYS A 258 -0.83 -17.39 34.08
C LYS A 258 0.33 -16.94 33.19
N THR A 259 0.25 -17.20 31.88
CA THR A 259 1.29 -16.88 30.91
C THR A 259 1.03 -15.58 30.15
N ALA A 260 -0.19 -15.05 30.24
CA ALA A 260 -0.60 -13.80 29.64
C ALA A 260 -0.02 -12.57 30.35
N GLN A 261 0.12 -11.49 29.60
CA GLN A 261 0.32 -10.16 30.16
C GLN A 261 -1.02 -9.64 30.70
N ALA A 262 -1.13 -9.50 32.02
CA ALA A 262 -2.28 -8.92 32.67
C ALA A 262 -2.21 -7.38 32.67
N VAL A 263 -3.26 -6.74 32.19
CA VAL A 263 -3.41 -5.29 32.09
C VAL A 263 -4.69 -4.89 32.83
N ASP A 264 -4.53 -4.15 33.92
CA ASP A 264 -5.66 -3.56 34.64
C ASP A 264 -6.23 -2.38 33.86
N LEU A 265 -7.54 -2.41 33.61
CA LEU A 265 -8.21 -1.30 32.96
C LEU A 265 -8.35 -0.13 33.93
N ILE A 266 -8.11 1.08 33.43
CA ILE A 266 -8.21 2.31 34.21
C ILE A 266 -9.56 3.00 33.94
N PRO A 267 -10.23 3.55 34.97
CA PRO A 267 -11.45 4.30 34.78
C PRO A 267 -11.14 5.69 34.20
N VAL A 268 -11.83 6.05 33.13
CA VAL A 268 -11.73 7.36 32.48
C VAL A 268 -13.13 7.84 32.16
N ALA A 269 -13.61 8.86 32.87
CA ALA A 269 -15.01 9.28 32.86
C ALA A 269 -15.95 8.08 33.11
N ASP A 270 -16.73 7.67 32.12
CA ASP A 270 -17.63 6.51 32.18
C ASP A 270 -17.10 5.30 31.40
N LEU A 271 -15.82 5.27 31.00
CA LEU A 271 -15.17 4.17 30.29
C LEU A 271 -14.12 3.46 31.16
N TRP A 272 -13.79 2.23 30.76
CA TRP A 272 -12.66 1.45 31.27
C TRP A 272 -11.74 1.11 30.10
N LEU A 273 -10.52 1.67 30.13
CA LEU A 273 -9.57 1.65 29.02
C LEU A 273 -8.28 0.95 29.41
N GLU A 274 -7.58 0.37 28.44
CA GLU A 274 -6.19 -0.03 28.64
C GLU A 274 -5.32 1.23 28.83
N PRO A 275 -4.29 1.20 29.69
CA PRO A 275 -3.42 2.35 29.91
C PRO A 275 -2.81 2.93 28.63
N ASP A 276 -2.44 2.07 27.69
CA ASP A 276 -1.83 2.44 26.41
C ASP A 276 -2.83 3.07 25.41
N SER A 277 -4.14 2.97 25.69
CA SER A 277 -5.18 3.64 24.90
C SER A 277 -5.34 5.12 25.27
N MET A 278 -4.64 5.59 26.30
CA MET A 278 -4.66 6.99 26.69
C MET A 278 -3.77 7.83 25.77
N PRO A 279 -4.21 9.02 25.34
CA PRO A 279 -3.30 9.97 24.71
C PRO A 279 -2.15 10.32 25.68
N ASP A 280 -0.93 10.41 25.16
CA ASP A 280 0.28 10.72 25.93
C ASP A 280 0.16 12.01 26.76
N ASN A 281 -0.69 12.94 26.31
CA ASN A 281 -1.03 14.17 27.01
C ASN A 281 -2.53 14.18 27.31
N LEU A 282 -2.88 13.94 28.58
CA LEU A 282 -4.23 14.20 29.08
C LEU A 282 -4.59 15.68 28.89
N ALA A 283 -5.82 15.94 28.44
CA ALA A 283 -6.34 17.29 28.26
C ALA A 283 -6.19 18.12 29.54
N GLU A 284 -5.54 19.28 29.45
CA GLU A 284 -5.42 20.19 30.60
C GLU A 284 -6.82 20.70 30.98
N PRO A 285 -7.19 20.78 32.28
CA PRO A 285 -8.50 21.30 32.69
C PRO A 285 -8.76 22.73 32.22
N HIS A 286 -7.69 23.48 31.97
CA HIS A 286 -7.71 24.87 31.60
C HIS A 286 -6.56 25.19 30.65
N ILE A 287 -6.84 25.94 29.58
CA ILE A 287 -5.84 26.45 28.64
C ILE A 287 -5.93 27.97 28.56
N GLU A 288 -4.79 28.63 28.36
CA GLU A 288 -4.69 30.09 28.32
C GLU A 288 -3.99 30.56 27.04
N HIS A 289 -4.59 31.55 26.36
CA HIS A 289 -3.97 32.27 25.26
C HIS A 289 -3.98 33.78 25.55
N ILE A 290 -2.80 34.33 25.75
CA ILE A 290 -2.61 35.76 26.04
C ILE A 290 -2.47 36.54 24.73
N GLY A 291 -3.30 37.57 24.57
CA GLY A 291 -3.23 38.44 23.41
C GLY A 291 -1.95 39.31 23.39
N PRO A 292 -1.59 39.85 22.20
CA PRO A 292 -0.51 40.81 22.08
C PRO A 292 -0.68 41.96 23.07
N GLN A 293 0.43 42.42 23.65
CA GLN A 293 0.45 43.52 24.62
C GLN A 293 -0.30 43.21 25.94
N THR A 294 -0.61 41.94 26.24
CA THR A 294 -1.24 41.47 27.49
C THR A 294 -2.59 42.14 27.81
N ARG A 295 -3.26 42.70 26.80
CA ARG A 295 -4.48 43.50 26.99
C ARG A 295 -5.71 42.64 27.21
N HIS A 296 -5.77 41.52 26.49
CA HIS A 296 -6.90 40.60 26.49
C HIS A 296 -6.39 39.18 26.69
N ARG A 297 -7.22 38.35 27.33
CA ARG A 297 -6.90 36.95 27.63
C ARG A 297 -8.06 36.05 27.21
N ILE A 298 -7.72 35.00 26.47
CA ILE A 298 -8.62 33.88 26.21
C ILE A 298 -8.31 32.76 27.19
N ASP A 299 -9.36 32.29 27.82
CA ASP A 299 -9.37 31.22 28.80
C ASP A 299 -10.27 30.11 28.24
N GLY A 300 -9.76 28.88 28.11
CA GLY A 300 -10.56 27.71 27.77
C GLY A 300 -10.80 26.87 29.02
N SER A 301 -12.04 26.55 29.37
CA SER A 301 -12.35 25.55 30.39
C SER A 301 -12.75 24.23 29.74
N LEU A 302 -12.09 23.13 30.10
CA LEU A 302 -12.34 21.83 29.51
C LEU A 302 -13.81 21.44 29.70
N ARG A 303 -14.49 21.13 28.60
CA ARG A 303 -15.88 20.68 28.60
C ARG A 303 -15.94 19.24 28.14
N MET A 304 -15.93 18.33 29.12
CA MET A 304 -16.15 16.91 28.85
C MET A 304 -17.63 16.64 28.55
N PRO A 305 -17.94 15.78 27.57
CA PRO A 305 -19.28 15.24 27.40
C PRO A 305 -19.74 14.50 28.66
N ASP A 306 -21.05 14.54 28.94
CA ASP A 306 -21.62 13.89 30.14
C ASP A 306 -21.34 12.38 30.20
N ARG A 307 -21.30 11.73 29.02
CA ARG A 307 -21.00 10.30 28.86
C ARG A 307 -20.27 10.07 27.54
N LEU A 308 -19.02 9.62 27.60
CA LEU A 308 -18.22 9.29 26.43
C LEU A 308 -18.81 8.09 25.66
N ARG A 309 -19.41 7.13 26.37
CA ARG A 309 -20.03 5.94 25.75
C ARG A 309 -21.15 6.25 24.75
N ASN A 310 -21.75 7.44 24.85
CA ASN A 310 -22.85 7.89 23.99
C ASN A 310 -22.38 8.55 22.69
N LEU A 311 -21.09 8.91 22.59
CA LEU A 311 -20.53 9.52 21.38
C LEU A 311 -20.44 8.50 20.25
N GLU A 312 -20.49 8.94 19.00
CA GLU A 312 -20.25 8.05 17.85
C GLU A 312 -18.86 7.41 17.94
N GLN A 313 -17.85 8.20 18.31
CA GLN A 313 -16.51 7.74 18.63
C GLN A 313 -16.21 8.01 20.13
N PRO A 314 -16.26 7.00 21.02
CA PRO A 314 -16.14 7.21 22.47
C PRO A 314 -14.85 7.90 22.93
N LEU A 315 -13.74 7.72 22.21
CA LEU A 315 -12.45 8.33 22.55
C LEU A 315 -12.23 9.71 21.91
N GLU A 316 -13.11 10.17 21.02
CA GLU A 316 -12.96 11.45 20.33
C GLU A 316 -12.87 12.63 21.31
N GLY A 317 -13.68 12.63 22.37
CA GLY A 317 -13.64 13.66 23.41
C GLY A 317 -12.34 13.67 24.25
N LEU A 318 -11.55 12.59 24.20
CA LEU A 318 -10.23 12.50 24.86
C LEU A 318 -9.09 12.89 23.90
N HIS A 319 -9.18 12.48 22.63
CA HIS A 319 -8.17 12.80 21.62
C HIS A 319 -8.27 14.25 21.11
N HIS A 320 -9.48 14.79 21.00
CA HIS A 320 -9.77 16.13 20.51
C HIS A 320 -10.63 16.90 21.52
N PRO A 321 -10.08 17.20 22.73
CA PRO A 321 -10.82 17.83 23.81
C PRO A 321 -11.40 19.19 23.42
N ILE A 322 -12.65 19.43 23.84
CA ILE A 322 -13.39 20.67 23.55
C ILE A 322 -13.37 21.56 24.80
N TYR A 323 -13.16 22.85 24.59
CA TYR A 323 -13.06 23.88 25.62
C TYR A 323 -14.17 24.92 25.46
N GLN A 324 -14.78 25.33 26.57
CA GLN A 324 -15.68 26.46 26.63
C GLN A 324 -14.85 27.75 26.67
N LEU A 325 -15.08 28.64 25.70
CA LEU A 325 -14.30 29.87 25.56
C LEU A 325 -14.78 30.94 26.54
N SER A 326 -13.84 31.55 27.24
CA SER A 326 -14.00 32.77 28.02
C SER A 326 -13.03 33.84 27.52
N LEU A 327 -13.49 35.10 27.45
CA LEU A 327 -12.66 36.26 27.10
C LEU A 327 -12.66 37.24 28.26
N ASP A 328 -11.48 37.58 28.77
CA ASP A 328 -11.27 38.47 29.93
C ASP A 328 -12.12 38.05 31.15
N GLY A 329 -12.21 36.74 31.38
CA GLY A 329 -12.99 36.14 32.47
C GLY A 329 -14.51 36.12 32.25
N ARG A 330 -15.01 36.48 31.07
CA ARG A 330 -16.43 36.35 30.70
C ARG A 330 -16.62 35.15 29.78
N GLU A 331 -17.39 34.18 30.26
CA GLU A 331 -17.76 32.99 29.48
C GLU A 331 -18.63 33.38 28.28
N THR A 332 -18.38 32.72 27.15
CA THR A 332 -19.12 32.85 25.89
C THR A 332 -19.88 31.57 25.60
N ASP A 333 -20.71 31.53 24.57
CA ASP A 333 -21.38 30.32 24.09
C ASP A 333 -20.55 29.53 23.06
N LEU A 334 -19.27 29.86 22.90
CA LEU A 334 -18.38 29.27 21.90
C LEU A 334 -17.54 28.11 22.47
N LEU A 335 -17.44 27.06 21.68
CA LEU A 335 -16.68 25.84 21.94
C LEU A 335 -15.58 25.70 20.88
N PHE A 336 -14.34 25.46 21.31
CA PHE A 336 -13.18 25.28 20.43
C PHE A 336 -12.33 24.10 20.89
N HIS A 337 -11.49 23.56 20.00
CA HIS A 337 -10.57 22.50 20.36
C HIS A 337 -9.25 23.07 20.89
N ALA A 338 -8.50 22.32 21.70
CA ALA A 338 -7.22 22.78 22.25
C ALA A 338 -6.20 23.20 21.18
N ASP A 339 -6.24 22.54 20.04
CA ASP A 339 -5.38 22.77 18.87
C ASP A 339 -5.90 23.87 17.93
N SER A 340 -7.07 24.45 18.20
CA SER A 340 -7.62 25.53 17.38
C SER A 340 -6.75 26.78 17.46
N ALA A 341 -6.32 27.31 16.31
CA ALA A 341 -5.51 28.52 16.30
C ALA A 341 -6.30 29.75 16.78
N VAL A 342 -5.71 30.47 17.72
CA VAL A 342 -6.18 31.77 18.21
C VAL A 342 -5.37 32.89 17.57
N VAL A 343 -5.95 33.54 16.57
CA VAL A 343 -5.26 34.57 15.78
C VAL A 343 -5.62 35.96 16.26
N TRP A 344 -4.68 36.62 16.93
CA TRP A 344 -4.83 38.02 17.31
C TRP A 344 -4.41 38.96 16.18
N ARG A 345 -5.14 40.07 16.05
CA ARG A 345 -4.65 41.22 15.28
C ARG A 345 -3.42 41.82 15.98
N ALA A 346 -2.47 42.34 15.21
CA ALA A 346 -1.19 42.83 15.73
C ALA A 346 -1.30 43.92 16.82
N ASP A 347 -2.38 44.70 16.82
CA ASP A 347 -2.66 45.72 17.83
C ASP A 347 -3.34 45.17 19.11
N GLY A 348 -3.62 43.87 19.15
CA GLY A 348 -4.31 43.17 20.23
C GLY A 348 -5.79 43.55 20.38
N LYS A 349 -6.38 44.33 19.47
CA LYS A 349 -7.76 44.83 19.62
C LYS A 349 -8.82 43.98 18.94
N ALA A 350 -8.43 42.92 18.25
CA ALA A 350 -9.34 41.97 17.62
C ALA A 350 -8.71 40.60 17.58
N LEU A 351 -9.53 39.55 17.51
CA LEU A 351 -9.05 38.19 17.34
C LEU A 351 -10.00 37.36 16.48
N CYS A 352 -9.49 36.26 15.94
CA CYS A 352 -10.27 35.23 15.26
C CYS A 352 -9.95 33.84 15.82
N ILE A 353 -10.98 33.01 15.93
CA ILE A 353 -10.88 31.61 16.31
C ILE A 353 -11.90 30.78 15.53
N VAL A 354 -11.58 29.52 15.24
CA VAL A 354 -12.54 28.54 14.74
C VAL A 354 -13.26 27.93 15.93
N ALA A 355 -14.57 28.10 16.00
CA ALA A 355 -15.38 27.62 17.10
C ALA A 355 -16.80 27.28 16.63
N ARG A 356 -17.48 26.39 17.35
CA ARG A 356 -18.92 26.14 17.20
C ARG A 356 -19.67 26.67 18.41
N ARG A 357 -20.95 26.99 18.26
CA ARG A 357 -21.80 27.27 19.43
C ARG A 357 -22.19 25.97 20.14
N VAL A 358 -22.54 26.06 21.41
CA VAL A 358 -22.99 24.90 22.22
C VAL A 358 -24.09 24.08 21.54
N ASN A 359 -25.03 24.75 20.84
CA ASN A 359 -26.18 24.11 20.19
C ASN A 359 -25.99 23.92 18.68
N GLU A 360 -24.77 24.12 18.17
CA GLU A 360 -24.43 23.98 16.75
C GLU A 360 -23.39 22.86 16.59
N GLU A 361 -23.55 22.07 15.53
CA GLU A 361 -22.60 21.00 15.17
C GLU A 361 -21.42 21.56 14.37
N THR A 362 -21.66 22.54 13.50
CA THR A 362 -20.66 23.07 12.57
C THR A 362 -19.85 24.21 13.19
N ALA A 363 -18.52 24.09 13.15
CA ALA A 363 -17.62 25.18 13.50
C ALA A 363 -17.60 26.27 12.41
N ARG A 364 -17.43 27.52 12.83
CA ARG A 364 -17.30 28.69 11.95
C ARG A 364 -16.11 29.54 12.39
N TYR A 365 -15.66 30.44 11.52
CA TYR A 365 -14.70 31.47 11.88
C TYR A 365 -15.42 32.58 12.66
N TRP A 366 -15.09 32.71 13.94
CA TRP A 366 -15.61 33.76 14.81
C TRP A 366 -14.58 34.86 14.96
N THR A 367 -15.02 36.10 14.83
CA THR A 367 -14.18 37.28 15.03
C THR A 367 -14.72 38.07 16.21
N TRP A 368 -13.83 38.54 17.08
CA TRP A 368 -14.19 39.41 18.20
C TRP A 368 -13.57 40.79 18.04
N GLN A 369 -14.38 41.82 18.27
CA GLN A 369 -13.91 43.20 18.42
C GLN A 369 -14.62 43.88 19.60
N PRO A 370 -13.99 44.84 20.29
CA PRO A 370 -14.59 45.53 21.44
C PRO A 370 -15.95 46.17 21.17
N ASP A 371 -16.13 46.73 19.97
CA ASP A 371 -17.33 47.52 19.63
C ASP A 371 -18.50 46.65 19.15
N THR A 372 -18.21 45.51 18.52
CA THR A 372 -19.22 44.64 17.90
C THR A 372 -19.41 43.29 18.61
N GLY A 373 -18.51 42.93 19.51
CA GLY A 373 -18.49 41.63 20.17
C GLY A 373 -18.09 40.50 19.22
N TRP A 374 -18.59 39.29 19.52
CA TRP A 374 -18.37 38.10 18.70
C TRP A 374 -19.31 38.08 17.49
N GLN A 375 -18.73 37.94 16.30
CA GLN A 375 -19.44 37.82 15.03
C GLN A 375 -18.89 36.65 14.24
N ALA A 376 -19.78 35.76 13.80
CA ALA A 376 -19.42 34.72 12.84
C ALA A 376 -19.22 35.36 11.47
N LEU A 377 -18.15 34.99 10.79
CA LEU A 377 -17.98 35.30 9.37
C LEU A 377 -18.99 34.50 8.55
N THR A 378 -19.48 35.11 7.47
CA THR A 378 -20.20 34.39 6.41
C THR A 378 -19.32 33.28 5.87
N THR A 379 -19.92 32.22 5.32
CA THR A 379 -19.17 31.12 4.70
C THR A 379 -18.11 31.69 3.75
N PRO A 380 -16.82 31.50 4.06
CA PRO A 380 -15.77 32.29 3.43
C PRO A 380 -15.54 31.90 1.97
N TRP A 381 -16.06 30.73 1.56
CA TRP A 381 -15.91 30.19 0.23
C TRP A 381 -17.14 29.39 -0.20
N VAL A 382 -17.56 29.55 -1.46
CA VAL A 382 -18.64 28.77 -2.08
C VAL A 382 -18.02 27.75 -3.02
N PHE A 383 -18.15 26.47 -2.70
CA PHE A 383 -17.59 25.37 -3.49
C PHE A 383 -18.33 25.17 -4.81
N SER A 384 -17.58 24.92 -5.89
CA SER A 384 -18.10 24.43 -7.17
C SER A 384 -17.54 23.03 -7.44
N SER A 385 -18.40 22.09 -7.82
CA SER A 385 -17.99 20.72 -8.18
C SER A 385 -17.24 20.63 -9.52
N ARG A 386 -17.09 21.75 -10.20
CA ARG A 386 -16.45 21.88 -11.52
C ARG A 386 -15.04 22.46 -11.44
N GLU A 387 -14.61 22.87 -10.25
CA GLU A 387 -13.28 23.40 -9.98
C GLU A 387 -12.43 22.37 -9.26
N THR A 388 -11.11 22.59 -9.31
CA THR A 388 -10.15 21.79 -8.56
C THR A 388 -10.49 21.79 -7.08
N SER A 389 -10.49 20.60 -6.49
CA SER A 389 -10.77 20.42 -5.08
C SER A 389 -9.75 21.16 -4.22
N LEU A 390 -10.25 21.82 -3.17
CA LEU A 390 -9.45 22.60 -2.24
C LEU A 390 -10.03 22.45 -0.84
N ASN A 391 -9.21 22.72 0.16
CA ASN A 391 -9.67 22.70 1.55
C ASN A 391 -9.16 23.93 2.29
N TRP A 392 -9.93 24.36 3.29
CA TRP A 392 -9.62 25.46 4.19
C TRP A 392 -9.43 24.90 5.58
N ASP A 393 -8.33 25.30 6.19
CA ASP A 393 -7.92 24.75 7.47
C ASP A 393 -7.98 25.89 8.51
N THR A 394 -6.81 26.40 8.87
CA THR A 394 -6.61 27.16 10.09
C THR A 394 -6.50 28.67 9.78
N PRO A 395 -7.06 29.56 10.63
CA PRO A 395 -6.83 31.00 10.48
C PRO A 395 -5.35 31.32 10.69
N LEU A 396 -4.77 32.16 9.83
CA LEU A 396 -3.35 32.51 9.83
C LEU A 396 -3.07 33.91 10.36
N ALA A 397 -3.84 34.90 9.88
CA ALA A 397 -3.58 36.30 10.20
C ALA A 397 -4.85 37.12 10.14
N LEU A 398 -4.94 38.11 11.03
CA LEU A 398 -6.06 39.05 11.10
C LEU A 398 -5.53 40.47 10.95
N ASP A 399 -6.10 41.23 10.01
CA ASP A 399 -5.88 42.67 9.89
C ASP A 399 -7.19 43.46 10.11
N ASN A 400 -7.20 44.76 9.79
CA ASN A 400 -8.37 45.61 10.01
C ASN A 400 -9.54 45.30 9.06
N HIS A 401 -9.29 44.58 7.97
CA HIS A 401 -10.23 44.41 6.87
C HIS A 401 -10.43 42.95 6.50
N HIS A 402 -9.42 42.09 6.71
CA HIS A 402 -9.44 40.72 6.26
C HIS A 402 -8.94 39.75 7.32
N LEU A 403 -9.55 38.57 7.30
CA LEU A 403 -8.99 37.34 7.83
C LEU A 403 -8.26 36.61 6.70
N ARG A 404 -7.07 36.09 6.98
CA ARG A 404 -6.37 35.13 6.12
C ARG A 404 -6.50 33.75 6.70
N ILE A 405 -6.94 32.80 5.88
CA ILE A 405 -7.14 31.39 6.25
C ILE A 405 -6.20 30.55 5.40
N GLU A 406 -5.52 29.59 6.01
CA GLU A 406 -4.70 28.61 5.30
C GLU A 406 -5.57 27.65 4.50
N GLY A 407 -5.08 27.24 3.34
CA GLY A 407 -5.68 26.15 2.59
C GLY A 407 -4.68 25.53 1.64
N TYR A 408 -5.19 24.60 0.85
CA TYR A 408 -4.40 23.92 -0.18
C TYR A 408 -5.25 23.51 -1.39
N LEU A 409 -4.58 23.37 -2.55
CA LEU A 409 -5.14 22.68 -3.73
C LEU A 409 -4.81 21.21 -3.64
N ALA A 410 -5.82 20.36 -3.85
CA ALA A 410 -5.64 18.93 -4.01
C ALA A 410 -4.93 18.62 -5.35
N PHE A 411 -4.34 17.43 -5.42
CA PHE A 411 -3.79 16.91 -6.67
C PHE A 411 -4.82 16.06 -7.39
N GLU A 412 -4.97 16.29 -8.68
CA GLU A 412 -5.83 15.49 -9.55
C GLU A 412 -4.97 14.75 -10.58
N ILE A 413 -4.58 13.52 -10.27
CA ILE A 413 -3.69 12.73 -11.14
C ILE A 413 -4.47 11.66 -11.91
N PRO A 414 -4.02 11.26 -13.10
CA PRO A 414 -4.61 10.12 -13.79
C PRO A 414 -4.55 8.82 -12.98
N ASP A 415 -5.57 7.97 -13.11
CA ASP A 415 -5.72 6.73 -12.34
C ASP A 415 -4.73 5.60 -12.67
N ARG A 416 -3.87 5.78 -13.67
CA ARG A 416 -2.81 4.83 -14.06
C ARG A 416 -1.45 5.55 -14.21
N GLY A 417 -1.15 6.46 -13.28
CA GLY A 417 0.11 7.19 -13.24
C GLY A 417 0.13 8.34 -14.26
N ARG A 418 0.93 8.21 -15.33
CA ARG A 418 1.07 9.26 -16.37
C ARG A 418 -0.08 9.30 -17.38
N TYR A 419 -1.05 8.40 -17.27
CA TYR A 419 -2.25 8.38 -18.10
C TYR A 419 -3.41 7.76 -17.34
N GLY A 420 -4.63 7.90 -17.85
CA GLY A 420 -5.79 7.30 -17.19
C GLY A 420 -7.12 7.53 -17.88
N TYR A 421 -8.16 6.97 -17.30
CA TYR A 421 -9.56 7.14 -17.72
C TYR A 421 -10.43 7.82 -16.67
N SER A 422 -9.85 8.05 -15.49
CA SER A 422 -10.39 8.87 -14.41
C SER A 422 -9.26 9.69 -13.77
N LEU A 423 -9.63 10.66 -12.93
CA LEU A 423 -8.70 11.45 -12.14
C LEU A 423 -8.93 11.14 -10.67
N ASN A 424 -7.85 10.82 -9.95
CA ASN A 424 -7.87 10.63 -8.51
C ASN A 424 -7.57 11.96 -7.82
N CYS A 425 -8.41 12.34 -6.87
CA CYS A 425 -8.24 13.54 -6.06
C CYS A 425 -7.51 13.18 -4.77
N ILE A 426 -6.30 13.69 -4.58
CA ILE A 426 -5.42 13.40 -3.44
C ILE A 426 -5.38 14.62 -2.52
N HIS A 427 -5.83 14.43 -1.28
CA HIS A 427 -5.92 15.44 -0.21
C HIS A 427 -4.82 15.26 0.85
N GLY A 428 -3.66 14.75 0.45
CA GLY A 428 -2.49 14.58 1.31
C GLY A 428 -1.21 14.71 0.50
N ASP A 429 -0.10 14.84 1.21
CA ASP A 429 1.22 14.77 0.60
C ASP A 429 1.42 13.39 -0.04
N PHE A 430 2.08 13.35 -1.20
CA PHE A 430 2.23 12.12 -1.97
C PHE A 430 3.56 12.14 -2.74
N ASP A 431 4.07 10.96 -3.07
CA ASP A 431 5.27 10.85 -3.90
C ASP A 431 4.93 11.07 -5.37
N ILE A 432 5.66 11.98 -6.02
CA ILE A 432 5.62 12.19 -7.47
C ILE A 432 6.92 11.74 -8.11
N GLN A 433 6.84 11.25 -9.34
CA GLN A 433 8.00 10.86 -10.11
C GLN A 433 8.73 12.11 -10.62
N THR A 434 10.00 12.24 -10.27
CA THR A 434 10.86 13.38 -10.66
C THR A 434 11.84 13.03 -11.78
N GLY A 435 12.09 11.74 -12.01
CA GLY A 435 13.02 11.30 -13.05
C GLY A 435 13.22 9.79 -13.08
N HIS A 436 14.36 9.40 -13.64
CA HIS A 436 14.80 8.02 -13.75
C HIS A 436 16.29 7.91 -13.42
N ASP A 437 16.69 6.81 -12.77
CA ASP A 437 18.10 6.46 -12.63
C ASP A 437 18.71 5.94 -13.95
N ALA A 438 20.00 5.62 -13.94
CA ALA A 438 20.72 5.11 -15.12
C ALA A 438 20.19 3.75 -15.65
N ARG A 439 19.44 3.02 -14.83
CA ARG A 439 18.79 1.74 -15.18
C ARG A 439 17.29 1.92 -15.48
N GLY A 440 16.80 3.16 -15.52
CA GLY A 440 15.42 3.50 -15.86
C GLY A 440 14.44 3.39 -14.70
N ARG A 441 14.88 3.17 -13.47
CA ARG A 441 13.98 3.08 -12.32
C ARG A 441 13.43 4.45 -11.98
N ALA A 442 12.13 4.51 -11.68
CA ALA A 442 11.49 5.77 -11.28
C ALA A 442 12.16 6.33 -10.01
N GLN A 443 12.57 7.58 -10.08
CA GLN A 443 12.97 8.36 -8.92
C GLN A 443 11.75 9.13 -8.42
N SER A 444 11.48 9.04 -7.13
CA SER A 444 10.41 9.78 -6.48
C SER A 444 10.95 10.95 -5.66
N ALA A 445 10.11 11.94 -5.46
CA ALA A 445 10.26 12.90 -4.40
C ALA A 445 8.89 13.18 -3.80
N GLU A 446 8.86 13.45 -2.50
CA GLU A 446 7.67 13.92 -1.82
C GLU A 446 7.19 15.22 -2.47
N ARG A 447 5.90 15.30 -2.73
CA ARG A 447 5.21 16.50 -3.20
C ARG A 447 4.20 16.90 -2.14
N LYS A 448 4.44 18.08 -1.57
CA LYS A 448 3.50 18.72 -0.66
C LYS A 448 2.31 19.28 -1.42
N LEU A 449 1.12 19.21 -0.81
CA LEU A 449 -0.06 19.94 -1.29
C LEU A 449 0.27 21.39 -1.59
N THR A 450 -0.34 21.98 -2.62
CA THR A 450 -0.01 23.35 -3.05
C THR A 450 -0.65 24.33 -2.06
N PRO A 451 0.12 24.99 -1.17
CA PRO A 451 -0.44 25.86 -0.15
C PRO A 451 -0.96 27.16 -0.76
N LEU A 452 -2.03 27.67 -0.17
CA LEU A 452 -2.65 28.93 -0.57
C LEU A 452 -3.32 29.60 0.63
N GLN A 453 -3.74 30.84 0.45
CA GLN A 453 -4.43 31.60 1.49
C GLN A 453 -5.75 32.14 0.96
N LEU A 454 -6.82 31.94 1.72
CA LEU A 454 -8.08 32.63 1.49
C LEU A 454 -8.03 33.98 2.18
N VAL A 455 -8.33 35.05 1.46
CA VAL A 455 -8.44 36.41 1.99
C VAL A 455 -9.90 36.76 2.08
N THR A 456 -10.46 36.60 3.28
CA THR A 456 -11.89 36.81 3.55
C THR A 456 -12.11 38.16 4.23
N PRO A 457 -13.00 39.01 3.70
CA PRO A 457 -13.33 40.28 4.36
C PRO A 457 -14.09 40.04 5.68
N LEU A 458 -13.87 40.90 6.69
CA LEU A 458 -14.48 40.79 8.02
C LEU A 458 -15.97 41.20 8.10
N ALA A 459 -16.72 41.04 7.01
CA ALA A 459 -18.11 41.43 6.73
C ALA A 459 -18.37 42.84 6.15
N ARG A 460 -19.30 42.84 5.20
CA ARG A 460 -20.23 43.94 4.86
C ARG A 460 -21.59 43.56 5.47
N GLU A 461 -22.34 44.52 6.02
CA GLU A 461 -23.76 44.29 6.32
C GLU A 461 -24.50 43.81 5.05
N GLY A 462 -25.23 42.70 5.14
CA GLY A 462 -26.12 42.22 4.08
C GLY A 462 -25.52 41.29 3.02
N ALA A 463 -24.30 40.76 3.22
CA ALA A 463 -23.75 39.73 2.33
C ALA A 463 -24.51 38.40 2.48
N ASP A 464 -24.94 37.81 1.36
CA ASP A 464 -25.59 36.50 1.33
C ASP A 464 -24.51 35.41 1.54
N GLU A 465 -24.76 34.43 2.42
CA GLU A 465 -23.86 33.29 2.64
C GLU A 465 -23.61 32.47 1.35
N ARG A 466 -24.45 32.65 0.33
CA ARG A 466 -24.33 32.00 -0.99
C ARG A 466 -23.65 32.87 -2.05
N GLU A 467 -23.25 34.10 -1.72
CA GLU A 467 -22.62 35.00 -2.67
C GLU A 467 -21.18 34.55 -2.97
N ARG A 468 -20.96 34.10 -4.20
CA ARG A 468 -19.63 33.72 -4.69
C ARG A 468 -18.78 34.98 -4.93
N GLY A 469 -17.48 34.87 -4.62
CA GLY A 469 -16.51 35.94 -4.91
C GLY A 469 -16.34 37.01 -3.83
N LEU A 470 -16.84 36.76 -2.61
CA LEU A 470 -16.54 37.61 -1.45
C LEU A 470 -15.07 37.56 -1.03
N SER A 471 -14.45 36.39 -1.16
CA SER A 471 -13.05 36.16 -0.79
C SER A 471 -12.16 36.05 -2.03
N ASP A 472 -10.91 36.49 -1.88
CA ASP A 472 -9.85 36.28 -2.87
C ASP A 472 -8.92 35.15 -2.45
N ILE A 473 -8.22 34.54 -3.40
CA ILE A 473 -7.20 33.53 -3.13
C ILE A 473 -5.81 34.11 -3.39
N GLU A 474 -4.87 33.90 -2.47
CA GLU A 474 -3.46 34.23 -2.63
C GLU A 474 -2.64 32.93 -2.81
N SER A 475 -1.85 32.89 -3.89
CA SER A 475 -0.92 31.78 -4.18
C SER A 475 0.19 31.67 -3.14
N GLU A 476 1.03 30.64 -3.26
CA GLU A 476 2.36 30.62 -2.64
C GLU A 476 3.19 31.88 -2.96
N PRO A 477 4.14 32.25 -2.08
CA PRO A 477 5.06 33.34 -2.36
C PRO A 477 5.90 33.09 -3.63
N LEU A 478 5.87 34.08 -4.51
CA LEU A 478 6.74 34.26 -5.66
C LEU A 478 7.98 35.07 -5.25
N LEU A 479 8.89 35.26 -6.20
CA LEU A 479 10.07 36.10 -6.06
C LEU A 479 9.74 37.45 -5.40
N GLY A 480 10.52 37.82 -4.39
CA GLY A 480 10.28 39.05 -3.61
C GLY A 480 9.14 38.94 -2.59
N ASN A 481 8.71 37.72 -2.26
CA ASN A 481 7.62 37.43 -1.32
C ASN A 481 6.26 38.01 -1.76
N LEU A 482 6.08 38.22 -3.07
CA LEU A 482 4.81 38.62 -3.66
C LEU A 482 3.90 37.39 -3.76
N ARG A 483 2.59 37.56 -3.62
CA ARG A 483 1.61 36.50 -3.91
C ARG A 483 0.75 36.90 -5.09
N ALA A 484 0.38 35.93 -5.93
CA ALA A 484 -0.63 36.15 -6.95
C ALA A 484 -2.01 36.12 -6.29
N ARG A 485 -2.78 37.19 -6.46
CA ARG A 485 -4.14 37.31 -5.94
C ARG A 485 -5.14 37.03 -7.04
N LEU A 486 -5.95 35.98 -6.86
CA LEU A 486 -7.02 35.55 -7.72
C LEU A 486 -8.36 36.02 -7.14
N SER A 487 -9.01 36.94 -7.86
CA SER A 487 -10.33 37.48 -7.51
C SER A 487 -11.39 36.97 -8.47
N TRP A 488 -12.43 36.33 -7.95
CA TRP A 488 -13.53 35.83 -8.77
C TRP A 488 -14.19 36.96 -9.57
N GLN A 489 -14.61 36.70 -10.81
CA GLN A 489 -15.29 37.69 -11.65
C GLN A 489 -16.64 37.19 -12.16
N ARG A 490 -16.71 35.93 -12.59
CA ARG A 490 -17.93 35.31 -13.14
C ARG A 490 -17.75 33.80 -13.27
N ASP A 491 -18.86 33.11 -13.46
CA ASP A 491 -18.88 31.71 -13.89
C ASP A 491 -19.21 31.60 -15.39
N ASN A 492 -18.81 30.50 -16.03
CA ASN A 492 -19.35 30.12 -17.35
C ASN A 492 -20.65 29.31 -17.18
N SER A 493 -21.22 28.81 -18.29
CA SER A 493 -22.44 28.01 -18.29
C SER A 493 -22.31 26.64 -17.62
N ASP A 494 -21.09 26.21 -17.31
CA ASP A 494 -20.77 24.94 -16.66
C ASP A 494 -20.35 25.15 -15.19
N ASP A 495 -20.67 26.31 -14.58
CA ASP A 495 -20.34 26.67 -13.19
C ASP A 495 -18.83 26.70 -12.86
N LEU A 496 -17.97 26.78 -13.89
CA LEU A 496 -16.52 26.99 -13.74
C LEU A 496 -16.23 28.47 -13.53
N GLY A 497 -15.42 28.83 -12.55
CA GLY A 497 -15.12 30.22 -12.19
C GLY A 497 -13.96 30.82 -12.98
N GLY A 498 -14.13 32.08 -13.39
CA GLY A 498 -13.11 32.90 -14.03
C GLY A 498 -12.58 33.98 -13.09
N TYR A 499 -11.27 33.96 -12.86
CA TYR A 499 -10.59 34.79 -11.86
C TYR A 499 -9.68 35.81 -12.52
N ARG A 500 -9.71 37.05 -12.03
CA ARG A 500 -8.68 38.04 -12.35
C ARG A 500 -7.46 37.75 -11.50
N CYS A 501 -6.28 37.66 -12.12
CA CYS A 501 -5.03 37.43 -11.41
C CYS A 501 -4.18 38.71 -11.36
N ARG A 502 -3.71 39.08 -10.15
CA ARG A 502 -2.82 40.23 -9.93
C ARG A 502 -1.60 39.83 -9.11
N ILE A 503 -0.41 40.21 -9.56
CA ILE A 503 0.86 39.99 -8.84
C ILE A 503 1.45 41.36 -8.49
N GLY A 504 1.32 41.78 -7.23
CA GLY A 504 1.68 43.14 -6.82
C GLY A 504 0.87 44.22 -7.56
N ASP A 505 1.54 45.04 -8.37
CA ASP A 505 0.94 46.06 -9.23
C ASP A 505 0.53 45.52 -10.62
N TRP A 506 0.96 44.30 -10.96
CA TRP A 506 0.75 43.72 -12.28
C TRP A 506 -0.58 42.99 -12.36
N ALA A 507 -1.56 43.54 -13.07
CA ALA A 507 -2.76 42.81 -13.45
C ALA A 507 -2.46 41.97 -14.71
N LEU A 508 -2.61 40.65 -14.61
CA LEU A 508 -2.44 39.77 -15.76
C LEU A 508 -3.64 39.91 -16.71
N PRO A 509 -3.42 39.93 -18.04
CA PRO A 509 -4.51 40.03 -18.99
C PRO A 509 -5.37 38.76 -19.01
N GLY A 510 -6.68 38.93 -19.14
CA GLY A 510 -7.64 37.82 -19.23
C GLY A 510 -8.15 37.33 -17.88
N LEU A 511 -8.88 36.21 -17.93
CA LEU A 511 -9.37 35.47 -16.76
C LEU A 511 -8.66 34.12 -16.68
N TRP A 512 -8.53 33.59 -15.47
CA TRP A 512 -7.75 32.41 -15.15
C TRP A 512 -8.61 31.44 -14.32
N LEU A 513 -8.30 30.16 -14.40
CA LEU A 513 -8.83 29.16 -13.48
C LEU A 513 -8.10 29.21 -12.14
N LEU A 514 -8.69 28.61 -11.10
CA LEU A 514 -8.06 28.51 -9.78
C LEU A 514 -6.81 27.64 -9.77
N ASP A 515 -6.75 26.62 -10.62
CA ASP A 515 -5.64 25.68 -10.60
C ASP A 515 -4.34 26.33 -11.10
N HIS A 516 -3.34 26.35 -10.22
CA HIS A 516 -2.06 27.02 -10.43
C HIS A 516 -0.93 26.38 -9.64
N ARG A 517 0.32 26.54 -10.10
CA ARG A 517 1.52 26.09 -9.35
C ARG A 517 2.60 27.15 -9.38
N VAL A 518 3.21 27.42 -8.23
CA VAL A 518 4.45 28.19 -8.16
C VAL A 518 5.62 27.24 -8.37
N SER A 519 6.60 27.63 -9.18
CA SER A 519 7.81 26.83 -9.39
C SER A 519 8.64 26.75 -8.12
N ASP A 520 9.37 25.65 -7.92
CA ASP A 520 10.39 25.48 -6.87
C ASP A 520 11.39 26.66 -6.72
N CYS A 521 11.76 27.32 -7.81
CA CYS A 521 12.63 28.50 -7.79
C CYS A 521 11.90 29.82 -7.47
N THR A 522 10.59 29.79 -7.18
CA THR A 522 9.69 30.92 -6.88
C THR A 522 9.54 31.99 -7.98
N ARG A 523 10.29 31.88 -9.08
CA ARG A 523 10.26 32.84 -10.19
C ARG A 523 9.01 32.73 -11.04
N TYR A 524 8.49 31.52 -11.23
CA TYR A 524 7.44 31.26 -12.20
C TYR A 524 6.12 30.88 -11.53
N LEU A 525 5.02 31.32 -12.14
CA LEU A 525 3.66 30.91 -11.80
C LEU A 525 3.01 30.28 -13.03
N ALA A 526 2.59 29.02 -12.94
CA ALA A 526 1.81 28.36 -13.97
C ALA A 526 0.31 28.61 -13.75
N LEU A 527 -0.41 29.02 -14.79
CA LEU A 527 -1.83 29.32 -14.79
C LEU A 527 -2.54 28.69 -15.99
N ILE A 528 -3.82 28.34 -15.81
CA ILE A 528 -4.69 27.90 -16.90
C ILE A 528 -5.65 29.05 -17.26
N PRO A 529 -5.68 29.51 -18.53
CA PRO A 529 -6.65 30.51 -18.98
C PRO A 529 -8.09 30.01 -18.86
N PHE A 530 -8.97 30.87 -18.37
CA PHE A 530 -10.41 30.63 -18.36
C PHE A 530 -10.98 30.64 -19.78
N ALA A 531 -11.92 29.73 -20.06
CA ALA A 531 -12.60 29.63 -21.35
C ALA A 531 -14.12 29.54 -21.16
N ASP A 532 -14.86 30.20 -22.06
CA ASP A 532 -16.31 30.06 -22.17
C ASP A 532 -16.67 28.81 -22.96
N HIS A 533 -17.70 28.08 -22.51
CA HIS A 533 -18.28 26.99 -23.29
C HIS A 533 -18.70 27.49 -24.69
N PRO A 534 -18.42 26.76 -25.79
CA PRO A 534 -17.94 25.37 -25.88
C PRO A 534 -16.41 25.19 -25.92
N ALA A 535 -15.64 26.23 -25.61
CA ALA A 535 -14.19 26.15 -25.56
C ALA A 535 -13.71 25.56 -24.23
N SER A 536 -12.65 24.76 -24.29
CA SER A 536 -11.86 24.35 -23.12
C SER A 536 -10.55 25.13 -23.09
N ALA A 537 -9.84 25.06 -21.97
CA ALA A 537 -8.50 25.65 -21.87
C ALA A 537 -7.57 25.07 -22.93
N ALA A 538 -7.14 25.93 -23.85
CA ALA A 538 -6.40 25.57 -25.06
C ALA A 538 -4.87 25.50 -24.87
N LYS A 539 -4.39 25.91 -23.71
CA LYS A 539 -2.97 26.03 -23.37
C LYS A 539 -2.81 26.23 -21.86
N VAL A 540 -1.60 26.07 -21.38
CA VAL A 540 -1.15 26.57 -20.07
C VAL A 540 -0.24 27.76 -20.29
N VAL A 541 -0.18 28.68 -19.33
CA VAL A 541 0.66 29.87 -19.38
C VAL A 541 1.60 29.87 -18.19
N VAL A 542 2.88 30.13 -18.43
CA VAL A 542 3.87 30.38 -17.39
C VAL A 542 4.15 31.86 -17.32
N VAL A 543 3.87 32.46 -16.17
CA VAL A 543 4.15 33.85 -15.85
C VAL A 543 5.57 33.93 -15.27
N ASP A 544 6.48 34.57 -15.99
CA ASP A 544 7.83 34.87 -15.52
C ASP A 544 7.80 36.20 -14.76
N THR A 545 7.83 36.13 -13.43
CA THR A 545 7.72 37.32 -12.57
C THR A 545 8.95 38.21 -12.63
N LEU A 546 10.13 37.64 -12.92
CA LEU A 546 11.37 38.39 -13.04
C LEU A 546 11.38 39.23 -14.32
N LYS A 547 10.99 38.63 -15.44
CA LYS A 547 10.93 39.32 -16.74
C LYS A 547 9.59 40.04 -16.99
N ARG A 548 8.60 39.87 -16.11
CA ARG A 548 7.22 40.36 -16.23
C ARG A 548 6.59 40.05 -17.60
N GLN A 549 6.66 38.78 -17.99
CA GLN A 549 6.11 38.29 -19.25
C GLN A 549 5.31 37.00 -19.06
N CYS A 550 4.45 36.69 -20.02
CA CYS A 550 3.71 35.43 -20.09
C CYS A 550 4.26 34.56 -21.23
N LEU A 551 4.53 33.29 -20.93
CA LEU A 551 5.05 32.30 -21.84
C LEU A 551 3.93 31.29 -22.12
N ASP A 552 3.54 31.16 -23.39
CA ASP A 552 2.47 30.25 -23.80
C ASP A 552 3.02 28.84 -24.06
N SER A 553 2.23 27.82 -23.70
CA SER A 553 2.51 26.45 -24.13
C SER A 553 2.09 26.23 -25.59
N PRO A 554 2.60 25.17 -26.24
CA PRO A 554 1.95 24.63 -27.42
C PRO A 554 0.45 24.33 -27.14
N PRO A 555 -0.43 24.42 -28.16
CA PRO A 555 -1.85 24.16 -27.97
C PRO A 555 -2.16 22.74 -27.46
N MET A 556 -2.99 22.61 -26.42
CA MET A 556 -3.50 21.34 -25.89
C MET A 556 -4.78 21.52 -25.07
N ASN A 557 -5.61 20.48 -24.95
CA ASN A 557 -6.82 20.51 -24.11
C ASN A 557 -6.44 20.27 -22.64
N VAL A 558 -6.05 21.35 -21.94
CA VAL A 558 -5.56 21.30 -20.55
C VAL A 558 -6.69 20.98 -19.58
N VAL A 559 -6.39 20.14 -18.61
CA VAL A 559 -7.27 19.81 -17.49
C VAL A 559 -6.76 20.47 -16.21
N ASN A 560 -5.53 20.16 -15.82
CA ASN A 560 -4.91 20.68 -14.59
C ASN A 560 -3.38 20.77 -14.70
N VAL A 561 -2.77 21.49 -13.77
CA VAL A 561 -1.33 21.59 -13.55
C VAL A 561 -0.95 20.69 -12.38
N LEU A 562 -0.04 19.74 -12.60
CA LEU A 562 0.35 18.79 -11.56
C LEU A 562 1.50 19.33 -10.72
N ASP A 563 2.59 19.74 -11.37
CA ASP A 563 3.85 20.08 -10.70
C ASP A 563 4.70 21.05 -11.52
N PHE A 564 5.57 21.80 -10.84
CA PHE A 564 6.48 22.76 -11.47
C PHE A 564 7.82 22.82 -10.74
N ARG A 565 8.83 22.12 -11.28
CA ARG A 565 10.17 22.08 -10.70
C ARG A 565 11.25 22.00 -11.76
N GLU A 566 12.46 22.45 -11.45
CA GLU A 566 13.63 22.34 -12.32
C GLU A 566 13.41 22.93 -13.74
N GLY A 567 12.59 23.97 -13.85
CA GLY A 567 12.22 24.56 -15.14
C GLY A 567 11.31 23.68 -16.00
N LYS A 568 10.67 22.66 -15.43
CA LYS A 568 9.74 21.75 -16.09
C LYS A 568 8.36 21.81 -15.46
N LEU A 569 7.35 21.88 -16.31
CA LEU A 569 5.95 21.96 -15.92
C LEU A 569 5.24 20.67 -16.33
N LEU A 570 4.62 19.98 -15.37
CA LEU A 570 3.81 18.80 -15.59
C LEU A 570 2.33 19.18 -15.66
N VAL A 571 1.65 18.74 -16.71
CA VAL A 571 0.27 19.13 -17.04
C VAL A 571 -0.52 17.90 -17.44
N THR A 572 -1.77 17.78 -16.99
CA THR A 572 -2.70 16.78 -17.51
C THR A 572 -3.54 17.37 -18.64
N ARG A 573 -3.68 16.62 -19.73
CA ARG A 573 -4.55 16.98 -20.86
C ARG A 573 -5.48 15.85 -21.24
N VAL A 574 -6.59 16.18 -21.93
CA VAL A 574 -7.41 15.20 -22.64
C VAL A 574 -6.83 14.98 -24.04
N ALA A 575 -6.32 13.77 -24.31
CA ALA A 575 -5.75 13.44 -25.63
C ALA A 575 -6.76 12.72 -26.54
N GLY A 576 -7.79 12.08 -25.98
CA GLY A 576 -8.81 11.36 -26.74
C GLY A 576 -9.90 10.78 -25.85
N ARG A 577 -10.70 9.88 -26.42
CA ARG A 577 -11.74 9.10 -25.74
C ARG A 577 -11.68 7.65 -26.17
N LEU A 578 -12.00 6.75 -25.24
CA LEU A 578 -12.13 5.32 -25.47
C LEU A 578 -13.58 4.91 -25.23
N LYS A 579 -14.17 4.11 -26.11
CA LYS A 579 -15.48 3.50 -25.84
C LYS A 579 -15.42 2.58 -24.62
N GLU A 580 -16.51 2.54 -23.86
CA GLU A 580 -16.55 1.84 -22.58
C GLU A 580 -16.39 0.32 -22.69
N ASP A 581 -16.81 -0.27 -23.80
CA ASP A 581 -16.69 -1.70 -24.13
C ASP A 581 -15.31 -2.09 -24.69
N SER A 582 -14.47 -1.11 -24.99
CA SER A 582 -13.17 -1.33 -25.62
C SER A 582 -12.08 -1.54 -24.58
N THR A 583 -11.21 -2.53 -24.82
CA THR A 583 -10.06 -2.78 -23.96
C THR A 583 -8.94 -1.80 -24.28
N SER A 584 -8.43 -1.10 -23.27
CA SER A 584 -7.24 -0.24 -23.39
C SER A 584 -5.99 -1.10 -23.56
N THR A 585 -5.17 -0.80 -24.57
CA THR A 585 -3.86 -1.43 -24.78
C THR A 585 -2.80 -0.37 -25.04
N PRO A 586 -1.49 -0.67 -24.86
CA PRO A 586 -0.41 0.23 -25.27
C PRO A 586 -0.50 0.71 -26.73
N LEU A 587 -1.00 -0.14 -27.64
CA LEU A 587 -1.18 0.22 -29.05
C LEU A 587 -2.39 1.11 -29.30
N GLN A 588 -3.41 1.05 -28.44
CA GLN A 588 -4.63 1.82 -28.59
C GLN A 588 -5.15 2.27 -27.22
N ARG A 589 -4.73 3.47 -26.82
CA ARG A 589 -5.21 4.11 -25.58
C ARG A 589 -6.55 4.83 -25.75
N PHE A 590 -6.91 5.18 -26.98
CA PHE A 590 -8.18 5.82 -27.33
C PHE A 590 -8.54 5.48 -28.79
N ASP A 591 -9.83 5.46 -29.11
CA ASP A 591 -10.33 5.22 -30.48
C ASP A 591 -10.84 6.51 -31.15
N LEU A 592 -11.03 7.57 -30.36
CA LEU A 592 -11.41 8.89 -30.86
C LEU A 592 -10.41 9.96 -30.37
N PRO A 593 -9.60 10.57 -31.25
CA PRO A 593 -8.70 11.66 -30.85
C PRO A 593 -9.47 12.89 -30.40
N ALA A 594 -8.88 13.68 -29.51
CA ALA A 594 -9.48 14.94 -29.09
C ALA A 594 -9.57 15.93 -30.27
N PRO A 595 -10.66 16.71 -30.39
CA PRO A 595 -10.78 17.73 -31.42
C PRO A 595 -9.74 18.85 -31.20
N PRO A 596 -9.51 19.70 -32.23
CA PRO A 596 -8.67 20.88 -32.08
C PRO A 596 -9.09 21.74 -30.88
N VAL A 597 -8.10 22.37 -30.25
CA VAL A 597 -8.32 23.24 -29.09
C VAL A 597 -9.37 24.32 -29.37
N GLY A 598 -10.13 24.71 -28.34
CA GLY A 598 -11.19 25.73 -28.45
C GLY A 598 -12.56 25.21 -28.87
N LYS A 599 -12.72 23.91 -29.14
CA LYS A 599 -14.04 23.26 -29.38
C LYS A 599 -14.24 21.97 -28.58
N ALA A 600 -13.41 21.74 -27.56
CA ALA A 600 -13.32 20.46 -26.88
C ALA A 600 -14.06 20.40 -25.53
N ALA A 601 -14.80 21.43 -25.09
CA ALA A 601 -15.43 21.43 -23.76
C ALA A 601 -16.34 20.19 -23.56
N GLY A 602 -17.34 20.00 -24.42
CA GLY A 602 -18.22 18.82 -24.37
C GLY A 602 -17.51 17.48 -24.67
N PHE A 603 -16.30 17.51 -25.24
CA PHE A 603 -15.48 16.30 -25.41
C PHE A 603 -14.77 15.91 -24.11
N CYS A 604 -14.35 16.90 -23.31
CA CYS A 604 -13.63 16.71 -22.06
C CYS A 604 -14.55 16.35 -20.89
N THR A 605 -15.85 16.64 -20.97
CA THR A 605 -16.84 16.28 -19.96
C THR A 605 -17.26 14.82 -20.04
N TYR A 606 -17.95 14.33 -19.00
CA TYR A 606 -18.59 13.02 -18.99
C TYR A 606 -19.51 12.82 -20.20
N ARG A 607 -19.48 11.62 -20.77
CA ARG A 607 -20.33 11.19 -21.89
C ARG A 607 -20.60 9.70 -21.74
N GLU A 608 -21.87 9.33 -21.68
CA GLU A 608 -22.29 7.94 -21.57
C GLU A 608 -21.68 7.06 -22.69
N GLY A 609 -21.28 5.84 -22.34
CA GLY A 609 -20.70 4.86 -23.26
C GLY A 609 -19.26 5.16 -23.71
N SER A 610 -18.59 6.16 -23.13
CA SER A 610 -17.20 6.48 -23.47
C SER A 610 -16.46 7.17 -22.33
N LYS A 611 -15.16 6.94 -22.23
CA LYS A 611 -14.29 7.46 -21.16
C LYS A 611 -13.27 8.45 -21.75
N PRO A 612 -13.05 9.62 -21.14
CA PRO A 612 -11.95 10.51 -21.53
C PRO A 612 -10.62 9.82 -21.27
N TYR A 613 -9.65 10.02 -22.16
CA TYR A 613 -8.28 9.57 -21.97
C TYR A 613 -7.43 10.76 -21.52
N TYR A 614 -7.08 10.74 -20.24
CA TYR A 614 -6.19 11.69 -19.60
C TYR A 614 -4.74 11.27 -19.81
N GLN A 615 -3.88 12.27 -20.03
CA GLN A 615 -2.47 12.06 -20.24
C GLN A 615 -1.68 13.19 -19.61
N THR A 616 -0.69 12.82 -18.80
CA THR A 616 0.32 13.74 -18.30
C THR A 616 1.34 14.02 -19.40
N VAL A 617 1.68 15.31 -19.56
CA VAL A 617 2.73 15.80 -20.44
C VAL A 617 3.67 16.71 -19.68
N GLU A 618 4.91 16.80 -20.16
CA GLU A 618 5.97 17.59 -19.54
C GLU A 618 6.42 18.69 -20.50
N LEU A 619 6.52 19.91 -19.99
CA LEU A 619 6.88 21.11 -20.75
C LEU A 619 8.15 21.71 -20.17
N ALA A 620 9.19 21.89 -20.99
CA ALA A 620 10.35 22.67 -20.61
C ALA A 620 10.05 24.17 -20.80
N VAL A 621 10.35 24.97 -19.77
CA VAL A 621 10.24 26.43 -19.81
C VAL A 621 11.52 27.00 -20.43
N GLU A 622 11.36 27.74 -21.52
CA GLU A 622 12.44 28.38 -22.27
C GLU A 622 12.28 29.91 -22.21
N ASP A 623 13.25 30.67 -22.72
CA ASP A 623 13.26 32.14 -22.58
C ASP A 623 12.07 32.85 -23.25
N THR A 624 11.53 32.27 -24.32
CA THR A 624 10.50 32.87 -25.19
C THR A 624 9.21 32.04 -25.27
N GLY A 625 9.12 30.90 -24.59
CA GLY A 625 7.96 30.03 -24.65
C GLY A 625 8.17 28.74 -23.87
N MET A 626 7.38 27.72 -24.20
CA MET A 626 7.56 26.37 -23.68
C MET A 626 7.68 25.35 -24.81
N ARG A 627 8.43 24.28 -24.55
CA ARG A 627 8.58 23.16 -25.47
C ARG A 627 8.07 21.87 -24.84
N LEU A 628 7.21 21.16 -25.55
CA LEU A 628 6.76 19.83 -25.16
C LEU A 628 7.93 18.85 -25.19
N LEU A 629 8.17 18.18 -24.07
CA LEU A 629 9.17 17.13 -23.97
C LEU A 629 8.62 15.80 -24.51
N PRO A 630 9.47 14.98 -25.15
CA PRO A 630 9.05 13.66 -25.60
C PRO A 630 8.65 12.79 -24.40
N LYS A 631 7.69 11.88 -24.61
CA LYS A 631 7.25 10.92 -23.59
C LYS A 631 8.23 9.75 -23.38
N TRP A 632 9.25 9.69 -24.24
CA TRP A 632 10.25 8.65 -24.26
C TRP A 632 11.64 9.25 -24.06
N ARG A 633 12.57 8.43 -23.57
CA ARG A 633 13.98 8.78 -23.39
C ARG A 633 14.87 7.90 -24.26
N THR A 634 16.04 8.40 -24.67
CA THR A 634 17.06 7.54 -25.28
C THR A 634 17.94 6.94 -24.20
N VAL A 635 18.19 5.62 -24.24
CA VAL A 635 19.02 4.92 -23.26
C VAL A 635 20.17 4.18 -23.94
N ARG A 636 21.31 4.09 -23.25
CA ARG A 636 22.51 3.37 -23.73
C ARG A 636 22.86 2.16 -22.87
N THR A 637 22.27 2.06 -21.70
CA THR A 637 22.45 0.99 -20.71
C THR A 637 21.21 0.09 -20.71
N PRO A 638 21.38 -1.23 -20.48
CA PRO A 638 20.26 -2.11 -20.22
C PRO A 638 19.39 -1.57 -19.09
N GLN A 639 18.08 -1.50 -19.33
CA GLN A 639 17.12 -1.06 -18.33
C GLN A 639 16.81 -2.21 -17.35
N ALA A 640 16.46 -1.88 -16.10
CA ALA A 640 15.99 -2.88 -15.14
C ALA A 640 14.57 -3.33 -15.47
N VAL A 641 14.13 -4.48 -14.94
CA VAL A 641 12.74 -4.97 -15.12
C VAL A 641 11.67 -4.09 -14.47
N ASN A 642 12.05 -3.28 -13.48
CA ASN A 642 11.20 -2.27 -12.85
C ASN A 642 11.38 -0.88 -13.47
N ALA A 643 12.07 -0.78 -14.62
CA ALA A 643 12.25 0.49 -15.30
C ALA A 643 10.92 1.07 -15.77
N ASP A 644 10.69 2.33 -15.46
CA ASP A 644 9.46 3.05 -15.78
C ASP A 644 9.56 3.80 -17.11
N GLY A 645 8.40 4.05 -17.73
CA GLY A 645 8.24 4.93 -18.89
C GLY A 645 8.78 4.37 -20.20
N ASP A 646 8.45 5.07 -21.29
CA ASP A 646 8.86 4.68 -22.63
C ASP A 646 10.34 5.03 -22.88
N PHE A 647 11.05 4.20 -23.66
CA PHE A 647 12.43 4.48 -24.02
C PHE A 647 12.82 3.90 -25.37
N VAL A 648 13.86 4.47 -25.97
CA VAL A 648 14.49 4.00 -27.21
C VAL A 648 15.91 3.59 -26.90
N GLN A 649 16.28 2.37 -27.30
CA GLN A 649 17.63 1.83 -27.18
C GLN A 649 18.22 1.67 -28.60
N PRO A 650 19.10 2.58 -29.03
CA PRO A 650 19.82 2.44 -30.30
C PRO A 650 20.69 1.18 -30.30
N ALA A 651 20.82 0.53 -31.44
CA ALA A 651 21.76 -0.56 -31.60
C ALA A 651 23.23 -0.05 -31.50
N PRO A 652 24.19 -0.85 -31.02
CA PRO A 652 25.56 -0.40 -30.78
C PRO A 652 26.28 0.19 -32.00
N ASP A 653 25.94 -0.27 -33.21
CA ASP A 653 26.52 0.19 -34.48
C ASP A 653 25.66 1.26 -35.20
N GLY A 654 24.51 1.62 -34.63
CA GLY A 654 23.54 2.57 -35.21
C GLY A 654 22.73 2.03 -36.39
N SER A 655 22.82 0.74 -36.71
CA SER A 655 22.09 0.14 -37.84
C SER A 655 20.58 -0.04 -37.58
N ASP A 656 20.18 -0.08 -36.32
CA ASP A 656 18.79 -0.26 -35.87
C ASP A 656 18.56 0.49 -34.55
N ALA A 657 17.32 0.53 -34.10
CA ALA A 657 16.93 1.01 -32.78
C ALA A 657 15.69 0.28 -32.29
N ALA A 658 15.58 0.07 -30.97
CA ALA A 658 14.46 -0.60 -30.34
C ALA A 658 13.65 0.41 -29.50
N TRP A 659 12.40 0.68 -29.87
CA TRP A 659 11.48 1.49 -29.09
C TRP A 659 10.61 0.60 -28.21
N PHE A 660 10.70 0.82 -26.91
CA PHE A 660 9.98 0.13 -25.87
C PHE A 660 8.95 1.05 -25.21
N PHE A 661 7.72 0.59 -25.05
CA PHE A 661 6.63 1.42 -24.51
C PHE A 661 5.52 0.62 -23.83
N GLY A 662 4.77 1.30 -22.95
CA GLY A 662 3.53 0.76 -22.37
C GLY A 662 3.71 -0.25 -21.24
N PHE A 663 4.84 -0.23 -20.54
CA PHE A 663 5.07 -1.07 -19.37
C PHE A 663 4.25 -0.62 -18.17
N GLU A 664 3.56 -1.56 -17.55
CA GLU A 664 2.71 -1.33 -16.38
C GLU A 664 3.05 -2.31 -15.26
N THR A 665 2.83 -1.90 -14.01
CA THR A 665 2.85 -2.86 -12.89
C THR A 665 1.56 -3.68 -12.89
N GLU A 666 1.56 -4.84 -12.23
CA GLU A 666 0.34 -5.65 -12.04
C GLU A 666 -0.78 -4.90 -11.27
N TYR A 667 -0.38 -3.87 -10.52
CA TYR A 667 -1.26 -2.93 -9.85
C TYR A 667 -1.40 -1.65 -10.67
N ALA A 668 -2.58 -1.02 -10.69
CA ALA A 668 -2.69 0.33 -11.23
C ALA A 668 -1.88 1.32 -10.36
N GLU A 669 -1.07 2.18 -10.99
CA GLU A 669 -0.30 3.23 -10.32
C GLU A 669 -1.18 4.45 -10.02
N SER A 670 -2.24 4.23 -9.23
CA SER A 670 -3.30 5.21 -9.02
C SER A 670 -2.95 6.29 -7.99
N SER A 671 -2.22 5.94 -6.92
CA SER A 671 -1.84 6.86 -5.83
C SER A 671 -0.47 6.58 -5.20
N TRP A 672 0.21 5.50 -5.62
CA TRP A 672 1.51 5.09 -5.07
C TRP A 672 2.47 4.73 -6.20
N LEU A 673 3.67 5.32 -6.18
CA LEU A 673 4.75 4.96 -7.09
C LEU A 673 5.33 3.61 -6.71
N ARG A 674 5.10 2.59 -7.53
CA ARG A 674 5.57 1.22 -7.28
C ARG A 674 6.93 0.98 -7.91
N SER A 675 7.91 1.80 -7.53
CA SER A 675 9.27 1.79 -8.11
C SER A 675 9.99 0.45 -7.95
N GLY A 676 9.66 -0.33 -6.92
CA GLY A 676 10.27 -1.64 -6.66
C GLY A 676 9.63 -2.82 -7.41
N SER A 677 8.47 -2.64 -8.05
CA SER A 677 7.74 -3.72 -8.72
C SER A 677 8.19 -3.91 -10.17
N GLY A 678 8.33 -5.17 -10.61
CA GLY A 678 8.56 -5.47 -12.02
C GLY A 678 7.42 -4.96 -12.91
N ARG A 679 7.75 -4.48 -14.11
CA ARG A 679 6.76 -4.01 -15.09
C ARG A 679 6.62 -4.95 -16.27
N LEU A 680 5.40 -5.07 -16.77
CA LEU A 680 4.93 -6.08 -17.71
C LEU A 680 4.05 -5.45 -18.80
N GLY A 681 3.61 -6.26 -19.77
CA GLY A 681 2.64 -5.86 -20.80
C GLY A 681 3.18 -4.88 -21.84
N GLY A 682 4.47 -4.56 -21.80
CA GLY A 682 5.08 -3.60 -22.70
C GLY A 682 5.26 -4.15 -24.11
N HIS A 683 5.52 -3.22 -25.02
CA HIS A 683 5.58 -3.45 -26.45
C HIS A 683 6.94 -2.98 -26.97
N LEU A 684 7.45 -3.68 -27.99
CA LEU A 684 8.68 -3.35 -28.70
C LEU A 684 8.36 -3.10 -30.17
N LEU A 685 8.93 -2.05 -30.76
CA LEU A 685 9.04 -1.87 -32.20
C LEU A 685 10.49 -1.51 -32.56
N THR A 686 11.13 -2.28 -33.43
CA THR A 686 12.44 -1.93 -33.98
C THR A 686 12.34 -1.04 -35.21
N ALA A 687 13.37 -0.24 -35.51
CA ALA A 687 13.43 0.56 -36.74
C ALA A 687 13.43 -0.32 -37.99
N SER A 688 13.99 -1.53 -37.89
CA SER A 688 13.94 -2.57 -38.91
C SER A 688 12.57 -3.28 -39.04
N GLY A 689 11.60 -2.98 -38.16
CA GLY A 689 10.19 -3.41 -38.30
C GLY A 689 9.77 -4.65 -37.49
N CYS A 690 10.63 -5.21 -36.63
CA CYS A 690 10.19 -6.26 -35.69
C CYS A 690 9.28 -5.66 -34.62
N ALA A 691 8.09 -6.22 -34.43
CA ALA A 691 7.17 -5.79 -33.38
C ALA A 691 6.76 -6.94 -32.47
N LEU A 692 6.89 -6.76 -31.16
CA LEU A 692 6.59 -7.75 -30.14
C LEU A 692 5.73 -7.15 -29.02
N LYS A 693 4.84 -7.97 -28.46
CA LYS A 693 3.98 -7.64 -27.32
C LYS A 693 4.40 -8.39 -26.06
N ASP A 694 3.79 -8.01 -24.94
CA ASP A 694 3.85 -8.70 -23.65
C ASP A 694 5.29 -8.87 -23.13
N LEU A 695 6.07 -7.80 -23.26
CA LEU A 695 7.45 -7.73 -22.81
C LEU A 695 7.56 -7.00 -21.47
N ALA A 696 8.71 -7.23 -20.83
CA ALA A 696 9.22 -6.43 -19.73
C ALA A 696 10.35 -5.51 -20.22
N PRO A 697 10.70 -4.45 -19.47
CA PRO A 697 11.60 -3.40 -19.98
C PRO A 697 13.07 -3.79 -20.03
N SER A 698 13.51 -4.89 -19.41
CA SER A 698 14.92 -5.29 -19.47
C SER A 698 15.26 -5.86 -20.85
N ALA A 699 16.16 -5.18 -21.55
CA ALA A 699 16.63 -5.50 -22.89
C ALA A 699 18.12 -5.16 -23.10
N SER A 700 18.79 -5.92 -23.98
CA SER A 700 20.21 -5.69 -24.32
C SER A 700 20.53 -6.13 -25.75
N TRP A 701 21.21 -5.28 -26.51
CA TRP A 701 21.70 -5.59 -27.85
C TRP A 701 22.99 -6.39 -27.82
N SER A 702 23.18 -7.29 -28.80
CA SER A 702 24.49 -7.85 -29.09
C SER A 702 25.42 -6.81 -29.71
N PRO A 703 26.75 -6.96 -29.58
CA PRO A 703 27.71 -5.99 -30.11
C PRO A 703 27.65 -5.77 -31.63
N ASP A 704 27.16 -6.76 -32.37
CA ASP A 704 26.98 -6.75 -33.83
C ASP A 704 25.58 -6.29 -34.25
N ALA A 705 24.77 -5.76 -33.32
CA ALA A 705 23.42 -5.24 -33.54
C ALA A 705 22.40 -6.23 -34.14
N ARG A 706 22.77 -7.50 -34.31
CA ARG A 706 21.90 -8.51 -34.91
C ARG A 706 20.89 -9.12 -33.93
N TYR A 707 21.29 -9.25 -32.67
CA TYR A 707 20.48 -9.92 -31.67
C TYR A 707 20.05 -8.95 -30.58
N LEU A 708 18.77 -9.02 -30.21
CA LEU A 708 18.21 -8.29 -29.07
C LEU A 708 17.72 -9.30 -28.03
N ALA A 709 18.38 -9.32 -26.88
CA ALA A 709 17.95 -10.08 -25.72
C ALA A 709 16.83 -9.31 -25.00
N LEU A 710 15.76 -10.02 -24.66
CA LEU A 710 14.54 -9.44 -24.08
C LEU A 710 14.08 -10.27 -22.88
N THR A 711 13.25 -9.66 -22.04
CA THR A 711 12.59 -10.33 -20.91
C THR A 711 11.07 -10.24 -21.02
N ARG A 712 10.37 -11.23 -20.47
CA ARG A 712 8.91 -11.19 -20.23
C ARG A 712 8.52 -12.07 -19.05
N MET A 713 7.31 -11.90 -18.54
CA MET A 713 6.70 -12.89 -17.64
C MET A 713 6.07 -14.01 -18.47
N ASN A 714 6.22 -15.25 -18.02
CA ASN A 714 5.63 -16.42 -18.65
C ASN A 714 4.09 -16.38 -18.48
N ALA A 715 3.38 -16.59 -19.59
CA ALA A 715 1.91 -16.54 -19.62
C ALA A 715 1.24 -17.79 -19.00
N ASP A 716 1.90 -18.94 -19.07
CA ASP A 716 1.37 -20.24 -18.61
C ASP A 716 1.73 -20.55 -17.14
N MET A 717 2.80 -19.93 -16.63
CA MET A 717 3.29 -20.08 -15.26
C MET A 717 3.38 -18.71 -14.58
N PRO A 718 2.35 -18.34 -13.78
CA PRO A 718 2.35 -17.09 -13.03
C PRO A 718 3.63 -16.93 -12.21
N ASN A 719 4.18 -15.72 -12.18
CA ASN A 719 5.37 -15.34 -11.42
C ASN A 719 6.69 -16.00 -11.88
N THR A 720 6.76 -16.48 -13.12
CA THR A 720 8.02 -16.97 -13.70
C THR A 720 8.47 -16.10 -14.87
N TRP A 721 9.75 -15.75 -14.90
CA TRP A 721 10.32 -14.90 -15.94
C TRP A 721 10.90 -15.72 -17.09
N GLU A 722 11.01 -15.12 -18.27
CA GLU A 722 11.63 -15.72 -19.45
C GLU A 722 12.67 -14.79 -20.08
N VAL A 723 13.68 -15.39 -20.70
CA VAL A 723 14.64 -14.71 -21.58
C VAL A 723 14.33 -15.07 -23.02
N LEU A 724 14.20 -14.05 -23.87
CA LEU A 724 14.00 -14.20 -25.31
C LEU A 724 15.21 -13.68 -26.07
N LEU A 725 15.47 -14.25 -27.25
CA LEU A 725 16.47 -13.77 -28.19
C LEU A 725 15.80 -13.50 -29.54
N LEU A 726 15.68 -12.22 -29.90
CA LEU A 726 15.21 -11.77 -31.20
C LEU A 726 16.40 -11.64 -32.16
N ASP A 727 16.38 -12.36 -33.27
CA ASP A 727 17.27 -12.14 -34.41
C ASP A 727 16.58 -11.17 -35.37
N VAL A 728 17.04 -9.91 -35.40
CA VAL A 728 16.39 -8.86 -36.21
C VAL A 728 16.67 -9.01 -37.69
N GLU A 729 17.74 -9.71 -38.09
CA GLU A 729 18.02 -9.97 -39.51
C GLU A 729 17.18 -11.14 -40.04
N GLN A 730 17.15 -12.24 -39.29
CA GLN A 730 16.40 -13.44 -39.69
C GLN A 730 14.92 -13.37 -39.34
N ARG A 731 14.50 -12.35 -38.57
CA ARG A 731 13.11 -12.17 -38.11
C ARG A 731 12.60 -13.39 -37.36
N THR A 732 13.41 -13.87 -36.41
CA THR A 732 13.07 -15.04 -35.60
C THR A 732 13.18 -14.75 -34.10
N LEU A 733 12.32 -15.38 -33.31
CA LEU A 733 12.35 -15.30 -31.86
C LEU A 733 12.65 -16.68 -31.27
N ARG A 734 13.52 -16.73 -30.26
CA ARG A 734 13.83 -17.94 -29.48
C ARG A 734 13.55 -17.69 -28.01
N THR A 735 13.04 -18.68 -27.30
CA THR A 735 12.73 -18.60 -25.86
C THR A 735 13.64 -19.55 -25.08
N TRP A 736 14.33 -19.02 -24.07
CA TRP A 736 15.11 -19.85 -23.15
C TRP A 736 14.17 -20.69 -22.28
N PRO A 737 14.34 -22.02 -22.21
CA PRO A 737 13.36 -22.91 -21.57
C PRO A 737 13.39 -22.92 -20.04
N TYR A 738 14.32 -22.21 -19.41
CA TYR A 738 14.45 -22.15 -17.96
C TYR A 738 14.24 -20.73 -17.44
N SER A 739 13.58 -20.59 -16.29
CA SER A 739 13.44 -19.29 -15.64
C SER A 739 14.83 -18.73 -15.28
N PRO A 740 15.12 -17.45 -15.59
CA PRO A 740 16.35 -16.80 -15.16
C PRO A 740 16.36 -16.50 -13.65
N GLY A 741 15.23 -16.67 -12.95
CA GLY A 741 15.02 -16.24 -11.57
C GLY A 741 14.14 -14.99 -11.48
N ASN A 742 14.04 -14.40 -10.28
CA ASN A 742 13.20 -13.22 -10.08
C ASN A 742 13.88 -11.95 -10.58
N ARG A 743 13.10 -11.02 -11.13
CA ARG A 743 13.52 -9.71 -11.62
C ARG A 743 14.80 -9.75 -12.50
N PRO A 744 14.81 -10.53 -13.60
CA PRO A 744 16.02 -10.73 -14.40
C PRO A 744 16.52 -9.44 -15.05
N GLN A 745 17.77 -9.09 -14.80
CA GLN A 745 18.41 -7.89 -15.30
C GLN A 745 19.61 -8.23 -16.18
N PHE A 746 19.67 -7.69 -17.39
CA PHE A 746 20.86 -7.84 -18.24
C PHE A 746 22.00 -6.94 -17.76
N GLU A 747 23.19 -7.53 -17.57
CA GLU A 747 24.40 -6.80 -17.17
C GLU A 747 25.32 -6.58 -18.38
N GLN A 748 25.48 -7.60 -19.23
CA GLN A 748 26.34 -7.56 -20.40
C GLN A 748 25.85 -8.50 -21.49
N PHE A 749 26.04 -8.13 -22.76
CA PHE A 749 25.90 -9.02 -23.91
C PHE A 749 27.13 -8.88 -24.81
N ASP A 750 27.90 -9.96 -24.93
CA ASP A 750 29.08 -10.04 -25.80
C ASP A 750 28.86 -11.07 -26.94
N SER A 751 29.87 -11.25 -27.80
CA SER A 751 29.80 -12.15 -28.95
C SER A 751 29.67 -13.65 -28.59
N ALA A 752 29.85 -14.03 -27.33
CA ALA A 752 29.85 -15.41 -26.86
C ALA A 752 28.75 -15.72 -25.82
N ARG A 753 28.33 -14.73 -25.03
CA ARG A 753 27.41 -14.92 -23.90
C ARG A 753 26.57 -13.68 -23.56
N LEU A 754 25.44 -13.95 -22.93
CA LEU A 754 24.53 -12.99 -22.31
C LEU A 754 24.58 -13.19 -20.79
N GLU A 755 24.91 -12.13 -20.05
CA GLU A 755 24.95 -12.14 -18.58
C GLU A 755 23.64 -11.57 -18.01
N VAL A 756 22.97 -12.38 -17.17
CA VAL A 756 21.69 -12.07 -16.54
C VAL A 756 21.85 -12.17 -15.04
N ARG A 757 21.58 -11.08 -14.31
CA ARG A 757 21.45 -11.06 -12.86
C ARG A 757 20.01 -11.36 -12.48
N ALA A 758 19.80 -12.22 -11.49
CA ALA A 758 18.50 -12.46 -10.90
C ALA A 758 18.56 -12.33 -9.38
N PHE A 759 17.42 -11.98 -8.80
CA PHE A 759 17.28 -11.65 -7.38
C PHE A 759 16.46 -12.72 -6.66
N GLU A 760 16.47 -12.69 -5.33
CA GLU A 760 15.72 -13.63 -4.50
C GLU A 760 14.22 -13.28 -4.47
N SER A 761 13.88 -12.00 -4.45
CA SER A 761 12.50 -11.50 -4.45
C SER A 761 12.07 -10.94 -5.81
N ASP A 762 10.77 -11.08 -6.09
CA ASP A 762 10.02 -10.50 -7.20
C ASP A 762 9.76 -8.99 -7.07
N TYR A 763 10.00 -8.40 -5.90
CA TYR A 763 9.99 -6.95 -5.66
C TYR A 763 11.32 -6.44 -5.07
N GLU A 764 11.62 -5.16 -5.29
CA GLU A 764 12.78 -4.47 -4.70
C GLU A 764 12.31 -3.70 -3.46
N ALA A 765 12.60 -4.25 -2.27
CA ALA A 765 12.39 -3.54 -1.01
C ALA A 765 13.41 -2.40 -0.86
N SER A 766 13.03 -1.28 -0.24
CA SER A 766 13.91 -0.13 -0.02
C SER A 766 15.12 -0.45 0.87
N ASP A 767 15.00 -1.45 1.75
CA ASP A 767 16.04 -1.95 2.65
C ASP A 767 16.70 -3.25 2.14
N SER A 768 16.45 -3.64 0.89
CA SER A 768 16.99 -4.87 0.33
C SER A 768 18.52 -4.84 0.27
N THR A 769 19.16 -5.89 0.80
CA THR A 769 20.61 -6.10 0.73
C THR A 769 21.01 -7.09 -0.36
N ASP A 770 20.03 -7.67 -1.08
CA ASP A 770 20.26 -8.67 -2.11
C ASP A 770 20.99 -8.09 -3.32
N GLN A 771 22.22 -8.55 -3.53
CA GLN A 771 23.04 -8.17 -4.67
C GLN A 771 22.70 -8.96 -5.94
N GLY A 772 21.84 -9.98 -5.84
CA GLY A 772 21.48 -10.89 -6.91
C GLY A 772 22.62 -11.83 -7.33
N ARG A 773 22.27 -12.86 -8.10
CA ARG A 773 23.17 -13.87 -8.65
C ARG A 773 23.25 -13.72 -10.17
N VAL A 774 24.47 -13.72 -10.70
CA VAL A 774 24.71 -13.58 -12.15
C VAL A 774 24.86 -14.96 -12.78
N ALA A 775 24.10 -15.21 -13.84
CA ALA A 775 24.21 -16.37 -14.70
C ALA A 775 24.66 -15.94 -16.11
N ALA A 776 25.53 -16.74 -16.73
CA ALA A 776 25.99 -16.51 -18.10
C ALA A 776 25.37 -17.53 -19.05
N LEU A 777 24.51 -17.07 -19.95
CA LEU A 777 23.88 -17.87 -20.99
C LEU A 777 24.77 -17.83 -22.25
N LYS A 778 25.23 -18.98 -22.73
CA LYS A 778 26.05 -19.04 -23.96
C LYS A 778 25.19 -18.68 -25.17
N LEU A 779 25.62 -17.73 -25.99
CA LEU A 779 24.90 -17.34 -27.21
C LEU A 779 24.70 -18.53 -28.16
N LYS A 780 25.72 -19.39 -28.31
CA LYS A 780 25.61 -20.63 -29.09
C LYS A 780 24.49 -21.55 -28.61
N ALA A 781 24.23 -21.61 -27.29
CA ALA A 781 23.14 -22.41 -26.74
C ALA A 781 21.78 -21.77 -27.03
N LEU A 782 21.67 -20.44 -26.91
CA LEU A 782 20.46 -19.69 -27.28
C LEU A 782 20.12 -19.88 -28.77
N LEU A 783 21.12 -19.80 -29.65
CA LEU A 783 20.92 -19.95 -31.10
C LEU A 783 20.53 -21.37 -31.53
N ALA A 784 20.88 -22.39 -30.73
CA ALA A 784 20.52 -23.78 -30.98
C ALA A 784 19.07 -24.14 -30.61
N LEU A 785 18.35 -23.21 -29.94
CA LEU A 785 16.94 -23.41 -29.58
C LEU A 785 16.03 -23.34 -30.81
N PRO A 786 14.84 -23.95 -30.73
CA PRO A 786 13.80 -23.78 -31.74
C PRO A 786 13.50 -22.29 -31.97
N ALA A 787 13.48 -21.89 -33.25
CA ALA A 787 13.21 -20.52 -33.67
C ALA A 787 11.80 -20.41 -34.23
N ILE A 788 11.04 -19.43 -33.76
CA ILE A 788 9.73 -19.07 -34.29
C ILE A 788 9.95 -17.94 -35.30
N ALA A 789 9.54 -18.14 -36.55
CA ALA A 789 9.59 -17.10 -37.57
C ALA A 789 8.48 -16.07 -37.34
N LEU A 790 8.84 -14.79 -37.42
CA LEU A 790 7.89 -13.70 -37.46
C LEU A 790 7.22 -13.65 -38.84
N VAL A 791 5.96 -13.21 -38.88
CA VAL A 791 5.15 -13.10 -40.09
C VAL A 791 5.19 -11.67 -40.60
N GLU A 792 5.55 -11.49 -41.87
CA GLU A 792 5.54 -10.18 -42.52
C GLU A 792 4.10 -9.70 -42.76
N GLN A 793 3.83 -8.46 -42.38
CA GLN A 793 2.58 -7.73 -42.63
C GLN A 793 2.92 -6.29 -42.99
N ASP A 794 2.88 -5.94 -44.28
CA ASP A 794 3.11 -4.58 -44.79
C ASP A 794 4.40 -3.92 -44.23
N GLY A 795 5.51 -4.65 -44.20
CA GLY A 795 6.81 -4.17 -43.68
C GLY A 795 6.95 -4.18 -42.16
N LEU A 796 6.03 -4.80 -41.43
CA LEU A 796 6.17 -5.18 -40.02
C LEU A 796 6.36 -6.69 -39.89
N TRP A 797 7.12 -7.13 -38.89
CA TRP A 797 7.34 -8.53 -38.57
C TRP A 797 6.72 -8.83 -37.21
N LEU A 798 5.62 -9.58 -37.20
CA LEU A 798 4.77 -9.84 -36.03
C LEU A 798 4.87 -11.30 -35.59
N MET A 799 4.54 -11.59 -34.33
CA MET A 799 4.40 -12.98 -33.90
C MET A 799 3.23 -13.67 -34.63
N PRO A 800 3.34 -14.98 -34.95
CA PRO A 800 2.22 -15.73 -35.48
C PRO A 800 0.97 -15.61 -34.59
N GLY A 801 -0.17 -15.31 -35.20
CA GLY A 801 -1.45 -15.09 -34.49
C GLY A 801 -1.69 -13.64 -34.04
N GLN A 802 -0.73 -12.72 -34.24
CA GLN A 802 -0.86 -11.29 -33.93
C GLN A 802 -1.05 -10.42 -35.18
N GLU A 803 -1.30 -11.02 -36.34
CA GLU A 803 -1.42 -10.31 -37.63
C GLU A 803 -2.59 -9.32 -37.63
N GLY A 804 -3.65 -9.60 -36.85
CA GLY A 804 -4.80 -8.71 -36.70
C GLY A 804 -4.46 -7.33 -36.12
N ASP A 805 -3.33 -7.20 -35.42
CA ASP A 805 -2.87 -5.95 -34.83
C ASP A 805 -2.02 -5.09 -35.77
N ALA A 806 -1.70 -5.57 -36.98
CA ALA A 806 -0.81 -4.87 -37.91
C ALA A 806 -1.28 -3.43 -38.23
N ALA A 807 -2.60 -3.20 -38.26
CA ALA A 807 -3.15 -1.85 -38.43
C ALA A 807 -2.80 -0.92 -37.26
N LEU A 808 -2.90 -1.41 -36.01
CA LEU A 808 -2.60 -0.64 -34.81
C LEU A 808 -1.12 -0.25 -34.74
N TRP A 809 -0.22 -1.20 -35.03
CA TRP A 809 1.22 -0.95 -35.10
C TRP A 809 1.62 0.11 -36.14
N ARG A 810 0.91 0.16 -37.28
CA ARG A 810 1.17 1.16 -38.33
C ARG A 810 0.69 2.56 -37.96
N MET A 811 -0.30 2.68 -37.09
CA MET A 811 -0.80 3.99 -36.63
C MET A 811 0.11 4.66 -35.60
N LEU A 812 1.10 3.95 -35.05
CA LEU A 812 2.05 4.53 -34.10
C LEU A 812 2.89 5.63 -34.75
N ASP A 813 3.09 6.72 -34.02
CA ASP A 813 4.07 7.75 -34.37
C ASP A 813 5.48 7.18 -34.24
N ARG A 814 6.18 7.04 -35.38
CA ARG A 814 7.54 6.47 -35.45
C ARG A 814 8.65 7.49 -35.18
N SER A 815 8.32 8.72 -34.79
CA SER A 815 9.28 9.73 -34.36
C SER A 815 10.32 9.24 -33.33
N PRO A 816 10.00 8.33 -32.37
CA PRO A 816 11.01 7.76 -31.46
C PRO A 816 12.16 7.04 -32.19
N LEU A 817 11.88 6.37 -33.30
CA LEU A 817 12.85 5.60 -34.08
C LEU A 817 13.58 6.45 -35.13
N ALA A 818 13.10 7.67 -35.42
CA ALA A 818 13.72 8.58 -36.36
C ALA A 818 14.85 9.43 -35.73
N CYS A 819 14.85 9.57 -34.40
CA CYS A 819 15.84 10.38 -33.67
C CYS A 819 17.14 9.62 -33.34
N SER A 820 17.26 8.35 -33.76
CA SER A 820 18.41 7.49 -33.50
C SER A 820 19.36 7.33 -34.70
N SER A 821 19.09 8.01 -35.83
CA SER A 821 19.96 8.08 -37.00
C SER A 821 20.95 9.23 -36.96
#